data_AF-A0A932TNF7-F1
#
_entry.id   AF-A0A932TNF7-F1
#
_cell.length_a   1.000
_cell.length_b   1.000
_cell.length_c   1.000
_cell.angle_alpha   90.00
_cell.angle_beta   90.00
_cell.angle_gamma   90.00
#
_symmetry.space_group_name_H-M   'P 1'
#
loop_
_entity.id
_entity.type
_entity.pdbx_description
1 polymer ?
#
loop_
_entity_poly.entity_id
_entity_poly.type
_entity_poly.pdbx_seq_one_letter_code
_entity_poly.pdbx_strand_id
1 'polypeptide(L)'
;MNAPLLLGLATLAASAVGAAPTGPVVYAPDVVGVDRLFMVALKVAPDAPDVGVSVPESVVLLDRTRLPTQADVRRFYFRAVKPAKRAEIRFALPGGEVTVPVEIWSFEDLRRFRDLKGTPLPRRWPLGKPIPELKERQVFPTGAEAKAPTGEEKGGWLDVPDDAIWEMQPDSAIPRWHWVNLQYGCPVHGTEIYKHRAYYPWGKDTALPYRWKIRCPVGGEEYPGNDFAAGDFTNGAFPDDGIGGGYVRDGRHYGFIAELAQAYAHQMLRVPEECAARYVASGDARYVHKALVAFCRLAVEYAYLATMTQHRHRNGVSQVERFGQGRFDEGPILRGSGLTVYAIDQPTYQMDLARAYDRIFPAIEKDAEIVPYLRKKGFDVKTHADVRRFIEENLMAVWVQAAMDGATFSNPPYPQLGLLKMAEVLNYAQGSDFMDWLYDGAGNMRIFVPNTYFRDGAPYESTGGYNGAHVAYLAPIVDAIEHLRRMRPEVYPGSKYPPLGESRRYHNVFDFAMDTVTIDRGFPNVGDTGTWPAYKKLPRITWQNGDAAAFEHAYRLLRDPKFAWALAHAPGWKPSPDFPFTREEIEEKAKEWPDDWNDRSSLHDGYGIAILRSGAGDDKRALWMNYGHNRNHSQDDTLDIGLQAYQGVLLSHMGYPRNWGWWEKSWSSHYVARQFPYQTMVAQCQLFADAGPVQVAEARGTSLDEPEQQWQRRLLALVDVGPDAFYCVDLHRVFGGDEQWWAFHGQEGDFTTHGIPLTSQKGGTLAGPDVPYGDEKWLEASGCTHDGTYGWQGVLFPFAHLYNVERARPDGPWWADWALKNGDGLHLRLTMPAAEGVEVNLCDGTSPAGGHPYEMKWILLHNKGQAPAKTQVVSLLEPYMNTPLIREARALRLSGDDEGFAPVGCEVHLDGRTDTILASADPGAHRTAEGGLEFAGRFVFHSEKEGVPVAMSLVGGTLLRKGEHGVRLESPEYRAKITRIDRATETLTVSPAPPVPAALVGAYAYITSPGRRVGRKVLGVEPVPGGARLRLDLDSRIGTGRVTGVDNFAVKTDTPFILQGYRYYLGARLVNADRTAEYRITEAATQKAALIDQEAHPEATAARLAKEFPGDTWFEVYDYGVGDEVVYPHRVSVVRAEDGAYTVEATAEVTVDLPAGARVRQR
;
A
#
# COMPACT_ATOMS: atom_id res chain seq x y z
N MET A 1 19.35 10.29 -11.19
CA MET A 1 19.23 10.86 -9.81
C MET A 1 18.19 10.03 -9.07
N ASN A 2 18.59 8.88 -8.52
CA ASN A 2 17.69 7.88 -7.95
C ASN A 2 17.75 7.96 -6.42
N ALA A 3 16.67 8.43 -5.82
CA ALA A 3 16.38 8.24 -4.41
C ALA A 3 15.03 7.52 -4.34
N PRO A 4 14.91 6.40 -3.61
CA PRO A 4 13.57 5.91 -3.27
C PRO A 4 12.88 7.05 -2.50
N LEU A 5 11.58 7.22 -2.71
CA LEU A 5 10.72 7.92 -1.75
C LEU A 5 10.76 7.09 -0.45
N LEU A 6 11.87 7.21 0.25
CA LEU A 6 11.98 6.97 1.66
C LEU A 6 10.80 7.69 2.28
N LEU A 7 9.98 6.94 3.03
CA LEU A 7 9.35 7.50 4.22
C LEU A 7 10.32 8.53 4.78
N GLY A 8 9.87 9.76 4.97
CA GLY A 8 10.58 10.73 5.78
C GLY A 8 10.67 10.22 7.21
N LEU A 9 11.51 9.21 7.42
CA LEU A 9 12.27 8.98 8.63
C LEU A 9 13.03 10.28 8.80
N ALA A 10 12.56 11.10 9.72
CA ALA A 10 13.33 12.19 10.26
C ALA A 10 14.62 11.58 10.83
N THR A 11 15.67 11.47 10.03
CA THR A 11 17.04 11.40 10.51
C THR A 11 17.40 12.78 11.04
N LEU A 12 16.90 13.08 12.24
CA LEU A 12 17.36 14.19 13.05
C LEU A 12 17.80 13.62 14.41
N ALA A 13 19.09 13.87 14.67
CA ALA A 13 19.83 13.64 15.92
C ALA A 13 20.29 12.21 16.22
N ALA A 14 21.13 11.64 15.35
CA ALA A 14 22.32 10.96 15.86
C ALA A 14 23.41 12.02 16.10
N SER A 15 24.13 11.89 17.22
CA SER A 15 25.19 12.78 17.72
C SER A 15 24.76 14.14 18.30
N ALA A 16 24.13 14.10 19.48
CA ALA A 16 24.68 14.86 20.60
C ALA A 16 25.22 13.84 21.61
N VAL A 17 26.49 13.47 21.46
CA VAL A 17 27.26 12.96 22.60
C VAL A 17 27.35 14.14 23.56
N GLY A 18 26.34 14.28 24.43
CA GLY A 18 26.50 15.07 25.64
C GLY A 18 27.74 14.55 26.31
N ALA A 19 28.71 15.43 26.57
CA ALA A 19 29.97 15.08 27.19
C ALA A 19 29.69 14.09 28.33
N ALA A 20 30.26 12.88 28.25
CA ALA A 20 30.16 11.88 29.30
C ALA A 20 30.46 12.58 30.62
N PRO A 21 29.61 12.44 31.65
CA PRO A 21 29.90 13.04 32.95
C PRO A 21 31.32 12.64 33.33
N THR A 22 32.20 13.61 33.51
CA THR A 22 33.52 13.37 34.09
C THR A 22 33.30 13.01 35.56
N GLY A 23 32.98 11.75 35.81
CA GLY A 23 32.53 11.25 37.11
C GLY A 23 31.90 9.86 37.02
N PRO A 24 31.51 9.29 38.17
CA PRO A 24 31.01 7.90 38.27
C PRO A 24 29.57 7.69 37.80
N VAL A 25 28.82 8.74 37.40
CA VAL A 25 27.43 8.61 36.92
C VAL A 25 27.43 8.30 35.42
N VAL A 26 26.94 7.12 35.05
CA VAL A 26 26.79 6.70 33.64
C VAL A 26 25.45 7.19 33.09
N TYR A 27 24.39 7.10 33.90
CA TYR A 27 23.05 7.55 33.52
C TYR A 27 22.25 7.99 34.75
N ALA A 28 21.49 9.07 34.59
CA ALA A 28 20.44 9.47 35.52
C ALA A 28 19.37 10.26 34.73
N PRO A 29 18.08 10.21 35.12
CA PRO A 29 17.09 11.14 34.59
C PRO A 29 17.33 12.53 35.15
N ASP A 30 16.90 13.54 34.40
CA ASP A 30 16.82 14.93 34.83
C ASP A 30 15.48 15.22 35.53
N VAL A 31 14.37 14.80 34.92
CA VAL A 31 13.02 15.00 35.42
C VAL A 31 12.23 13.69 35.37
N VAL A 32 11.49 13.39 36.43
CA VAL A 32 10.54 12.28 36.50
C VAL A 32 9.17 12.74 37.00
N GLY A 33 8.11 12.06 36.58
CA GLY A 33 6.78 12.29 37.17
C GLY A 33 6.61 11.53 38.48
N VAL A 34 5.69 11.96 39.34
CA VAL A 34 5.20 11.14 40.45
C VAL A 34 4.63 9.81 39.93
N ASP A 35 4.81 8.74 40.71
CA ASP A 35 4.47 7.34 40.42
C ASP A 35 5.20 6.68 39.25
N ARG A 36 6.24 7.34 38.72
CA ARG A 36 7.06 6.82 37.62
C ARG A 36 8.25 6.02 38.11
N LEU A 37 8.53 4.95 37.39
CA LEU A 37 9.77 4.18 37.50
C LEU A 37 10.93 4.97 36.89
N PHE A 38 12.12 4.85 37.47
CA PHE A 38 13.34 5.37 36.89
C PHE A 38 14.59 4.63 37.35
N MET A 39 15.68 4.78 36.59
CA MET A 39 16.96 4.14 36.85
C MET A 39 18.08 5.17 37.03
N VAL A 40 18.99 4.92 37.97
CA VAL A 40 20.33 5.55 38.02
C VAL A 40 21.37 4.46 37.78
N ALA A 41 22.34 4.73 36.89
CA ALA A 41 23.44 3.82 36.61
C ALA A 41 24.78 4.48 36.94
N LEU A 42 25.62 3.76 37.69
CA LEU A 42 26.93 4.22 38.14
C LEU A 42 28.03 3.28 37.64
N LYS A 43 29.20 3.83 37.31
CA LYS A 43 30.40 3.07 37.00
C LYS A 43 31.06 2.63 38.31
N VAL A 44 31.07 1.33 38.56
CA VAL A 44 31.59 0.72 39.80
C VAL A 44 32.32 -0.56 39.44
N ALA A 45 33.55 -0.74 39.94
CA ALA A 45 34.36 -1.91 39.62
C ALA A 45 33.62 -3.23 39.96
N PRO A 46 33.73 -4.28 39.13
CA PRO A 46 33.04 -5.56 39.35
C PRO A 46 33.27 -6.17 40.74
N ASP A 47 34.47 -6.03 41.28
CA ASP A 47 34.93 -6.55 42.58
C ASP A 47 34.66 -5.62 43.78
N ALA A 48 34.10 -4.43 43.54
CA ALA A 48 33.75 -3.50 44.62
C ALA A 48 32.63 -4.05 45.54
N PRO A 49 32.65 -3.70 46.84
CA PRO A 49 31.56 -4.03 47.76
C PRO A 49 30.23 -3.37 47.34
N ASP A 50 29.14 -3.80 47.97
CA ASP A 50 27.82 -3.22 47.69
C ASP A 50 27.79 -1.72 48.00
N VAL A 51 27.04 -0.98 47.19
CA VAL A 51 26.94 0.48 47.27
C VAL A 51 25.83 0.84 48.26
N GLY A 52 26.19 1.57 49.31
CA GLY A 52 25.19 2.14 50.23
C GLY A 52 24.34 3.18 49.50
N VAL A 53 23.01 3.06 49.57
CA VAL A 53 22.07 3.99 48.91
C VAL A 53 21.20 4.66 49.97
N SER A 54 21.21 5.99 50.00
CA SER A 54 20.29 6.80 50.82
C SER A 54 19.35 7.57 49.89
N VAL A 55 18.04 7.41 50.11
CA VAL A 55 16.99 8.06 49.32
C VAL A 55 16.19 9.06 50.17
N PRO A 56 15.71 10.18 49.59
CA PRO A 56 14.78 11.08 50.25
C PRO A 56 13.36 10.47 50.31
N GLU A 57 12.47 11.00 51.14
CA GLU A 57 11.07 10.51 51.26
C GLU A 57 10.27 10.52 49.95
N SER A 58 10.72 11.29 48.96
CA SER A 58 10.07 11.41 47.65
C SER A 58 10.40 10.25 46.71
N VAL A 59 11.30 9.35 47.09
CA VAL A 59 11.81 8.26 46.25
C VAL A 59 11.89 6.96 47.05
N VAL A 60 11.50 5.85 46.44
CA VAL A 60 11.69 4.50 46.98
C VAL A 60 12.66 3.75 46.07
N LEU A 61 13.66 3.09 46.66
CA LEU A 61 14.53 2.14 45.96
C LEU A 61 13.83 0.78 45.87
N LEU A 62 13.65 0.27 44.66
CA LEU A 62 12.95 -0.99 44.38
C LEU A 62 13.92 -2.16 44.25
N ASP A 63 14.96 -2.01 43.42
CA ASP A 63 15.95 -3.05 43.15
C ASP A 63 17.30 -2.44 42.74
N ARG A 64 18.33 -3.28 42.67
CA ARG A 64 19.67 -2.89 42.22
C ARG A 64 20.40 -4.09 41.61
N THR A 65 21.47 -3.83 40.85
CA THR A 65 22.36 -4.89 40.37
C THR A 65 22.86 -5.74 41.53
N ARG A 66 22.54 -7.04 41.50
CA ARG A 66 22.95 -8.00 42.55
C ARG A 66 24.43 -8.35 42.46
N LEU A 67 25.02 -8.66 43.61
CA LEU A 67 26.38 -9.16 43.74
C LEU A 67 26.41 -10.69 43.92
N PRO A 68 27.49 -11.37 43.48
CA PRO A 68 28.59 -10.84 42.68
C PRO A 68 28.15 -10.53 41.24
N THR A 69 28.81 -9.57 40.58
CA THR A 69 28.57 -9.24 39.17
C THR A 69 29.88 -8.98 38.45
N GLN A 70 29.91 -9.24 37.14
CA GLN A 70 31.04 -8.97 36.27
C GLN A 70 30.91 -7.62 35.53
N ALA A 71 29.77 -6.94 35.65
CA ALA A 71 29.55 -5.65 35.02
C ALA A 71 30.36 -4.55 35.73
N ASP A 72 30.91 -3.61 34.97
CA ASP A 72 31.53 -2.37 35.49
C ASP A 72 30.51 -1.23 35.69
N VAL A 73 29.22 -1.52 35.46
CA VAL A 73 28.09 -0.63 35.71
C VAL A 73 27.14 -1.29 36.71
N ARG A 74 26.72 -0.51 37.72
CA ARG A 74 25.66 -0.86 38.68
C ARG A 74 24.43 -0.03 38.37
N ARG A 75 23.27 -0.69 38.27
CA ARG A 75 21.96 -0.08 38.05
C ARG A 75 21.18 -0.09 39.36
N PHE A 76 20.45 0.98 39.62
CA PHE A 76 19.58 1.15 40.78
C PHE A 76 18.23 1.64 40.27
N TYR A 77 17.16 0.93 40.64
CA TYR A 77 15.81 1.15 40.13
C TYR A 77 14.94 1.74 41.23
N PHE A 78 14.24 2.82 40.90
CA PHE A 78 13.50 3.61 41.86
C PHE A 78 12.07 3.85 41.39
N ARG A 79 11.21 4.24 42.33
CA ARG A 79 9.90 4.84 42.07
C ARG A 79 9.80 6.19 42.74
N ALA A 80 9.39 7.20 41.98
CA ALA A 80 9.04 8.50 42.53
C ALA A 80 7.67 8.42 43.21
N VAL A 81 7.54 8.86 44.46
CA VAL A 81 6.29 8.75 45.24
C VAL A 81 5.74 10.08 45.75
N LYS A 82 6.56 11.16 45.74
CA LYS A 82 6.13 12.51 46.09
C LYS A 82 6.84 13.55 45.21
N PRO A 83 6.21 14.70 44.90
CA PRO A 83 6.87 15.76 44.15
C PRO A 83 8.02 16.38 44.96
N ALA A 84 9.09 16.76 44.27
CA ALA A 84 10.28 17.35 44.88
C ALA A 84 11.04 18.20 43.84
N LYS A 85 11.34 19.46 44.16
CA LYS A 85 12.16 20.32 43.27
C LYS A 85 13.59 19.80 43.08
N ARG A 86 14.07 19.01 44.04
CA ARG A 86 15.39 18.38 44.03
C ARG A 86 15.41 17.22 45.02
N ALA A 87 15.24 16.00 44.53
CA ALA A 87 15.42 14.77 45.29
C ALA A 87 16.88 14.33 45.17
N GLU A 88 17.64 14.38 46.28
CA GLU A 88 19.06 14.01 46.29
C GLU A 88 19.24 12.54 46.69
N ILE A 89 19.55 11.69 45.71
CA ILE A 89 19.88 10.28 45.95
C ILE A 89 21.39 10.18 46.16
N ARG A 90 21.81 9.61 47.29
CA ARG A 90 23.23 9.54 47.69
C ARG A 90 23.74 8.10 47.62
N PHE A 91 24.89 7.93 47.00
CA PHE A 91 25.56 6.65 46.78
C PHE A 91 26.94 6.66 47.43
N ALA A 92 27.16 5.76 48.39
CA ALA A 92 28.45 5.59 49.06
C ALA A 92 29.34 4.62 48.25
N LEU A 93 30.23 5.18 47.41
CA LEU A 93 31.19 4.41 46.63
C LEU A 93 32.54 4.28 47.36
N PRO A 94 33.37 3.26 47.05
CA PRO A 94 34.70 3.11 47.64
C PRO A 94 35.63 4.34 47.47
N GLY A 95 35.39 5.15 46.44
CA GLY A 95 36.17 6.36 46.12
C GLY A 95 35.56 7.69 46.62
N GLY A 96 34.42 7.66 47.33
CA GLY A 96 33.72 8.85 47.82
C GLY A 96 32.21 8.80 47.61
N GLU A 97 31.47 9.74 48.23
CA GLU A 97 30.02 9.86 48.06
C GLU A 97 29.67 10.54 46.72
N VAL A 98 28.68 10.00 46.02
CA VAL A 98 28.11 10.59 44.80
C VAL A 98 26.66 10.95 45.08
N THR A 99 26.27 12.19 44.80
CA THR A 99 24.89 12.65 44.92
C THR A 99 24.30 12.88 43.53
N VAL A 100 23.17 12.24 43.23
CA VAL A 100 22.42 12.40 41.98
C VAL A 100 21.11 13.16 42.29
N PRO A 101 20.99 14.44 41.86
CA PRO A 101 19.75 15.18 42.01
C PRO A 101 18.77 14.81 40.88
N VAL A 102 17.51 14.57 41.23
CA VAL A 102 16.40 14.36 40.29
C VAL A 102 15.25 15.30 40.63
N GLU A 103 14.68 15.98 39.64
CA GLU A 103 13.45 16.76 39.83
C GLU A 103 12.22 15.85 39.65
N ILE A 104 11.26 15.93 40.57
CA ILE A 104 10.04 15.11 40.56
C ILE A 104 8.82 16.02 40.43
N TRP A 105 8.14 15.93 39.29
CA TRP A 105 6.96 16.73 38.96
C TRP A 105 5.66 16.06 39.42
N SER A 106 4.82 16.85 40.09
CA SER A 106 3.43 16.47 40.35
C SER A 106 2.61 16.46 39.06
N PHE A 107 1.38 15.94 39.14
CA PHE A 107 0.42 16.03 38.05
C PHE A 107 0.16 17.48 37.61
N GLU A 108 0.08 18.42 38.55
CA GLU A 108 -0.09 19.84 38.24
C GLU A 108 1.16 20.48 37.65
N ASP A 109 2.36 20.07 38.10
CA ASP A 109 3.59 20.51 37.46
C ASP A 109 3.60 20.08 36.00
N LEU A 110 3.28 18.82 35.67
CA LEU A 110 3.24 18.33 34.28
C LEU A 110 2.31 19.18 33.38
N ARG A 111 1.19 19.68 33.91
CA ARG A 111 0.21 20.49 33.18
C ARG A 111 0.59 21.96 32.99
N ARG A 112 1.61 22.46 33.68
CA ARG A 112 2.05 23.86 33.50
C ARG A 112 2.56 24.11 32.09
N PHE A 113 2.19 25.26 31.52
CA PHE A 113 2.71 25.68 30.24
C PHE A 113 4.21 25.98 30.32
N ARG A 114 4.96 25.48 29.34
CA ARG A 114 6.40 25.69 29.20
C ARG A 114 6.79 25.64 27.73
N ASP A 115 7.96 26.17 27.41
CA ASP A 115 8.62 25.96 26.13
C ASP A 115 9.82 25.02 26.33
N LEU A 116 9.92 23.99 25.50
CA LEU A 116 11.09 23.12 25.45
C LEU A 116 11.62 23.12 24.02
N LYS A 117 12.79 23.74 23.82
CA LYS A 117 13.47 23.84 22.53
C LYS A 117 12.55 24.39 21.41
N GLY A 118 11.77 25.43 21.71
CA GLY A 118 10.84 26.05 20.76
C GLY A 118 9.51 25.30 20.56
N THR A 119 9.24 24.28 21.37
CA THR A 119 7.98 23.54 21.35
C THR A 119 7.18 23.83 22.61
N PRO A 120 5.94 24.36 22.50
CA PRO A 120 5.09 24.57 23.66
C PRO A 120 4.59 23.23 24.19
N LEU A 121 4.70 23.05 25.51
CA LEU A 121 4.20 21.92 26.28
C LEU A 121 3.22 22.41 27.37
N PRO A 122 2.29 21.56 27.84
CA PRO A 122 1.95 20.25 27.29
C PRO A 122 1.38 20.32 25.86
N ARG A 123 1.59 19.27 25.06
CA ARG A 123 0.98 19.07 23.74
C ARG A 123 -0.49 18.68 23.89
N ARG A 124 -1.34 19.68 24.12
CA ARG A 124 -2.80 19.55 24.18
C ARG A 124 -3.46 20.73 23.49
N TRP A 125 -4.55 20.49 22.79
CA TRP A 125 -5.28 21.52 22.06
C TRP A 125 -6.22 22.32 22.99
N PRO A 126 -6.36 23.64 22.82
CA PRO A 126 -5.52 24.51 22.00
C PRO A 126 -4.15 24.73 22.64
N LEU A 127 -3.10 24.82 21.82
CA LEU A 127 -1.73 24.96 22.32
C LEU A 127 -1.55 26.21 23.19
N GLY A 128 -0.87 26.05 24.33
CA GLY A 128 -0.52 27.13 25.24
C GLY A 128 -1.71 27.73 26.00
N LYS A 129 -2.90 27.15 25.90
CA LYS A 129 -4.11 27.64 26.58
C LYS A 129 -4.90 26.47 27.20
N PRO A 130 -5.64 26.70 28.29
CA PRO A 130 -6.61 25.71 28.77
C PRO A 130 -7.72 25.51 27.73
N ILE A 131 -8.37 24.34 27.77
CA ILE A 131 -9.55 24.11 26.94
C ILE A 131 -10.68 25.08 27.35
N PRO A 132 -11.19 25.92 26.42
CA PRO A 132 -12.12 27.00 26.75
C PRO A 132 -13.55 26.51 26.99
N GLU A 133 -13.89 25.33 26.46
CA GLU A 133 -15.24 24.76 26.46
C GLU A 133 -15.20 23.25 26.71
N LEU A 134 -16.37 22.62 26.87
CA LEU A 134 -16.52 21.17 27.01
C LEU A 134 -17.61 20.68 26.07
N LYS A 135 -17.64 19.37 25.80
CA LYS A 135 -18.75 18.74 25.09
C LYS A 135 -20.06 19.04 25.82
N GLU A 136 -21.10 19.42 25.07
CA GLU A 136 -22.36 19.88 25.64
C GLU A 136 -23.45 18.80 25.68
N ARG A 137 -23.47 17.90 24.70
CA ARG A 137 -24.53 16.87 24.54
C ARG A 137 -24.02 15.65 23.79
N GLN A 138 -24.74 14.54 23.93
CA GLN A 138 -24.55 13.35 23.09
C GLN A 138 -24.86 13.68 21.61
N VAL A 139 -24.00 13.24 20.70
CA VAL A 139 -24.11 13.48 19.25
C VAL A 139 -24.89 12.35 18.57
N PHE A 140 -24.68 11.11 19.01
CA PHE A 140 -25.36 9.93 18.49
C PHE A 140 -26.28 9.33 19.58
N PRO A 141 -27.58 9.62 19.57
CA PRO A 141 -28.53 9.07 20.54
C PRO A 141 -28.51 7.54 20.56
N THR A 142 -28.40 6.95 21.75
CA THR A 142 -28.34 5.49 21.92
C THR A 142 -29.62 4.88 22.48
N GLY A 143 -30.48 5.69 23.09
CA GLY A 143 -31.67 5.23 23.82
C GLY A 143 -31.37 4.50 25.14
N ALA A 144 -30.10 4.41 25.56
CA ALA A 144 -29.69 3.68 26.76
C ALA A 144 -30.38 4.20 28.04
N GLU A 145 -30.54 5.52 28.16
CA GLU A 145 -31.19 6.19 29.29
C GLU A 145 -32.65 5.77 29.53
N ALA A 146 -33.32 5.24 28.50
CA ALA A 146 -34.70 4.78 28.59
C ALA A 146 -34.82 3.31 29.03
N LYS A 147 -33.69 2.58 29.14
CA LYS A 147 -33.67 1.18 29.56
C LYS A 147 -33.62 1.10 31.09
N ALA A 148 -34.41 0.19 31.66
CA ALA A 148 -34.30 -0.17 33.07
C ALA A 148 -33.31 -1.34 33.20
N PRO A 149 -32.35 -1.30 34.15
CA PRO A 149 -31.47 -2.43 34.41
C PRO A 149 -32.32 -3.66 34.77
N THR A 150 -32.11 -4.78 34.08
CA THR A 150 -32.90 -6.01 34.29
C THR A 150 -32.51 -6.79 35.55
N GLY A 151 -31.59 -6.25 36.37
CA GLY A 151 -31.27 -6.75 37.71
C GLY A 151 -30.31 -7.94 37.78
N GLU A 152 -29.71 -8.38 36.66
CA GLU A 152 -28.91 -9.63 36.64
C GLU A 152 -27.52 -9.52 35.99
N GLU A 153 -27.04 -8.33 35.58
CA GLU A 153 -25.69 -8.24 35.02
C GLU A 153 -24.63 -8.48 36.10
N LYS A 154 -23.93 -9.62 35.97
CA LYS A 154 -22.78 -10.09 36.74
C LYS A 154 -21.72 -10.57 35.75
N GLY A 155 -20.43 -10.47 36.07
CA GLY A 155 -19.36 -10.84 35.13
C GLY A 155 -18.77 -9.67 34.36
N GLY A 156 -17.62 -9.93 33.73
CA GLY A 156 -16.87 -8.94 32.96
C GLY A 156 -16.28 -7.84 33.85
N TRP A 157 -16.31 -6.59 33.37
CA TRP A 157 -15.69 -5.45 34.07
C TRP A 157 -16.35 -5.08 35.40
N LEU A 158 -17.58 -5.55 35.69
CA LEU A 158 -18.21 -5.34 36.99
C LEU A 158 -17.54 -6.13 38.12
N ASP A 159 -16.94 -7.28 37.80
CA ASP A 159 -16.26 -8.13 38.78
C ASP A 159 -14.80 -7.70 39.02
N VAL A 160 -14.29 -6.76 38.21
CA VAL A 160 -12.93 -6.22 38.33
C VAL A 160 -12.97 -5.00 39.26
N PRO A 161 -12.21 -4.99 40.38
CA PRO A 161 -12.11 -3.82 41.25
C PRO A 161 -11.59 -2.57 40.52
N ASP A 162 -12.05 -1.37 40.90
CA ASP A 162 -11.66 -0.13 40.21
C ASP A 162 -10.15 0.13 40.29
N ASP A 163 -9.54 -0.19 41.43
CA ASP A 163 -8.09 -0.09 41.62
C ASP A 163 -7.34 -1.04 40.66
N ALA A 164 -7.88 -2.23 40.39
CA ALA A 164 -7.29 -3.16 39.42
C ALA A 164 -7.39 -2.62 37.98
N ILE A 165 -8.52 -1.99 37.60
CA ILE A 165 -8.66 -1.30 36.30
C ILE A 165 -7.67 -0.14 36.18
N TRP A 166 -7.51 0.63 37.25
CA TRP A 166 -6.57 1.76 37.30
C TRP A 166 -5.10 1.32 37.13
N GLU A 167 -4.74 0.19 37.72
CA GLU A 167 -3.38 -0.36 37.68
C GLU A 167 -3.04 -1.06 36.36
N MET A 168 -4.04 -1.36 35.51
CA MET A 168 -3.80 -2.00 34.21
C MET A 168 -2.88 -1.19 33.28
N GLN A 169 -2.98 0.14 33.30
CA GLN A 169 -2.22 0.98 32.37
C GLN A 169 -0.73 0.98 32.75
N PRO A 170 0.15 0.43 31.88
CA PRO A 170 1.59 0.46 32.12
C PRO A 170 2.14 1.87 32.25
N ASP A 171 3.21 2.00 33.02
CA ASP A 171 3.97 3.24 33.13
C ASP A 171 4.64 3.59 31.80
N SER A 172 4.37 4.77 31.25
CA SER A 172 5.01 5.23 30.02
C SER A 172 6.50 5.53 30.10
N ALA A 173 7.11 5.54 31.28
CA ALA A 173 8.57 5.54 31.38
C ALA A 173 9.20 4.24 30.83
N ILE A 174 8.43 3.15 30.78
CA ILE A 174 8.81 1.87 30.17
C ILE A 174 8.72 2.01 28.63
N PRO A 175 9.80 1.73 27.87
CA PRO A 175 9.75 1.70 26.42
C PRO A 175 8.75 0.68 25.91
N ARG A 176 8.19 0.94 24.74
CA ARG A 176 7.24 0.03 24.07
C ARG A 176 7.73 -0.27 22.68
N TRP A 177 7.62 -1.54 22.31
CA TRP A 177 7.96 -2.04 20.98
C TRP A 177 7.13 -3.30 20.72
N HIS A 178 6.73 -3.54 19.48
CA HIS A 178 5.82 -4.64 19.17
C HIS A 178 6.52 -5.99 18.88
N TRP A 179 7.85 -6.06 19.07
CA TRP A 179 8.66 -7.28 18.98
C TRP A 179 9.52 -7.44 20.23
N VAL A 180 9.82 -8.69 20.59
CA VAL A 180 10.96 -9.01 21.47
C VAL A 180 12.29 -8.83 20.74
N ASN A 181 12.43 -9.46 19.58
CA ASN A 181 13.59 -9.36 18.68
C ASN A 181 13.23 -9.98 17.31
N LEU A 182 13.11 -9.17 16.25
CA LEU A 182 12.72 -9.66 14.93
C LEU A 182 13.82 -10.49 14.25
N GLN A 183 15.08 -10.05 14.34
CA GLN A 183 16.20 -10.67 13.63
C GLN A 183 16.59 -12.04 14.20
N TYR A 184 16.69 -12.15 15.52
CA TYR A 184 17.25 -13.33 16.21
C TYR A 184 16.19 -14.18 16.90
N GLY A 185 14.93 -13.74 16.97
CA GLY A 185 13.84 -14.50 17.56
C GLY A 185 13.99 -14.71 19.08
N CYS A 186 14.01 -15.97 19.52
CA CYS A 186 14.14 -16.35 20.94
C CYS A 186 15.61 -16.39 21.39
N PRO A 187 15.98 -15.94 22.60
CA PRO A 187 17.36 -16.05 23.08
C PRO A 187 17.83 -17.50 23.29
N VAL A 188 16.91 -18.48 23.38
CA VAL A 188 17.23 -19.91 23.54
C VAL A 188 17.09 -20.65 22.21
N HIS A 189 15.96 -20.44 21.51
CA HIS A 189 15.62 -21.19 20.30
C HIS A 189 15.95 -20.47 18.98
N GLY A 190 16.47 -19.24 19.05
CA GLY A 190 16.81 -18.46 17.86
C GLY A 190 15.60 -18.21 16.96
N THR A 191 15.81 -18.32 15.65
CA THR A 191 14.82 -18.12 14.59
C THR A 191 13.83 -19.28 14.43
N GLU A 192 14.03 -20.42 15.13
CA GLU A 192 13.08 -21.55 15.14
C GLU A 192 11.68 -21.13 15.59
N ILE A 193 11.61 -20.07 16.40
CA ILE A 193 10.35 -19.46 16.85
C ILE A 193 9.42 -19.09 15.68
N TYR A 194 9.97 -18.67 14.53
CA TYR A 194 9.20 -18.27 13.36
C TYR A 194 8.61 -19.43 12.57
N LYS A 195 9.03 -20.67 12.85
CA LYS A 195 8.39 -21.87 12.29
C LYS A 195 6.98 -22.09 12.82
N HIS A 196 6.67 -21.63 14.04
CA HIS A 196 5.33 -21.69 14.61
C HIS A 196 4.41 -20.60 14.03
N ARG A 197 4.95 -19.39 13.88
CA ARG A 197 4.24 -18.25 13.31
C ARG A 197 5.25 -17.23 12.79
N ALA A 198 5.18 -16.89 11.51
CA ALA A 198 6.13 -15.94 10.92
C ALA A 198 6.00 -14.52 11.51
N TYR A 199 4.76 -14.12 11.85
CA TYR A 199 4.45 -12.83 12.48
C TYR A 199 4.08 -12.96 13.96
N TYR A 200 4.70 -12.18 14.85
CA TYR A 200 4.39 -12.10 16.29
C TYR A 200 4.26 -13.48 16.96
N PRO A 201 5.34 -14.28 17.00
CA PRO A 201 5.25 -15.68 17.41
C PRO A 201 5.07 -15.90 18.92
N TRP A 202 5.28 -14.86 19.73
CA TRP A 202 5.27 -14.97 21.18
C TRP A 202 3.86 -15.04 21.77
N GLY A 203 3.64 -15.96 22.71
CA GLY A 203 2.40 -16.01 23.50
C GLY A 203 2.45 -15.01 24.65
N LYS A 204 1.52 -14.07 24.73
CA LYS A 204 1.52 -12.98 25.72
C LYS A 204 0.47 -13.22 26.81
N ASP A 205 0.86 -13.15 28.08
CA ASP A 205 -0.06 -13.23 29.21
C ASP A 205 -0.74 -11.88 29.44
N THR A 206 -1.98 -11.73 28.99
CA THR A 206 -2.80 -10.53 29.16
C THR A 206 -3.92 -10.70 30.19
N ALA A 207 -3.81 -11.68 31.12
CA ALA A 207 -4.79 -11.87 32.18
C ALA A 207 -4.51 -10.91 33.36
N LEU A 208 -5.58 -10.43 34.01
CA LEU A 208 -5.48 -9.56 35.18
C LEU A 208 -5.48 -10.36 36.49
N PRO A 209 -4.66 -10.00 37.49
CA PRO A 209 -3.58 -9.00 37.41
C PRO A 209 -2.42 -9.46 36.53
N TYR A 210 -1.78 -8.54 35.81
CA TYR A 210 -0.72 -8.89 34.85
C TYR A 210 0.50 -9.49 35.53
N ARG A 211 0.91 -10.67 35.06
CA ARG A 211 2.12 -11.37 35.52
C ARG A 211 3.40 -10.87 34.86
N TRP A 212 3.29 -10.06 33.79
CA TRP A 212 4.42 -9.61 32.98
C TRP A 212 5.25 -10.77 32.42
N LYS A 213 4.58 -11.76 31.82
CA LYS A 213 5.22 -12.93 31.21
C LYS A 213 4.84 -13.12 29.75
N ILE A 214 5.83 -13.47 28.95
CA ILE A 214 5.70 -13.83 27.54
C ILE A 214 6.34 -15.21 27.31
N ARG A 215 5.74 -16.04 26.45
CA ARG A 215 6.08 -17.45 26.29
C ARG A 215 6.63 -17.75 24.90
N CYS A 216 7.76 -18.46 24.85
CA CYS A 216 8.27 -19.00 23.59
C CYS A 216 7.43 -20.21 23.16
N PRO A 217 6.88 -20.25 21.92
CA PRO A 217 6.10 -21.39 21.45
C PRO A 217 6.92 -22.66 21.19
N VAL A 218 8.25 -22.57 21.14
CA VAL A 218 9.14 -23.71 20.87
C VAL A 218 9.33 -24.57 22.12
N GLY A 219 9.87 -24.00 23.21
CA GLY A 219 10.14 -24.72 24.45
C GLY A 219 9.14 -24.46 25.59
N GLY A 220 8.24 -23.48 25.43
CA GLY A 220 7.22 -23.14 26.44
C GLY A 220 7.73 -22.31 27.61
N GLU A 221 8.99 -21.88 27.62
CA GLU A 221 9.59 -21.06 28.66
C GLU A 221 8.97 -19.66 28.71
N GLU A 222 8.87 -19.12 29.92
CA GLU A 222 8.40 -17.76 30.17
C GLU A 222 9.56 -16.78 30.36
N TYR A 223 9.38 -15.59 29.81
CA TYR A 223 10.30 -14.47 29.85
C TYR A 223 9.57 -13.20 30.33
N PRO A 224 10.28 -12.24 30.94
CA PRO A 224 11.66 -12.38 31.40
C PRO A 224 11.74 -13.29 32.65
N GLY A 225 12.94 -13.61 33.09
CA GLY A 225 13.17 -14.48 34.25
C GLY A 225 12.81 -13.85 35.60
N ASN A 226 12.84 -12.53 35.71
CA ASN A 226 12.54 -11.76 36.92
C ASN A 226 11.02 -11.60 37.16
N ASP A 227 10.63 -11.32 38.40
CA ASP A 227 9.25 -10.95 38.75
C ASP A 227 9.06 -9.42 38.67
N PHE A 228 8.88 -8.92 37.45
CA PHE A 228 8.73 -7.49 37.19
C PHE A 228 7.54 -6.88 37.94
N ALA A 229 6.44 -7.62 38.11
CA ALA A 229 5.25 -7.17 38.84
C ALA A 229 5.54 -6.90 40.32
N ALA A 230 6.44 -7.69 40.92
CA ALA A 230 6.87 -7.53 42.30
C ALA A 230 8.02 -6.51 42.48
N GLY A 231 8.44 -5.83 41.42
CA GLY A 231 9.57 -4.89 41.46
C GLY A 231 10.95 -5.55 41.47
N ASP A 232 11.04 -6.80 41.04
CA ASP A 232 12.31 -7.49 40.77
C ASP A 232 12.74 -7.21 39.33
N PHE A 233 13.86 -6.50 39.15
CA PHE A 233 14.33 -6.04 37.83
C PHE A 233 15.58 -6.80 37.35
N THR A 234 16.21 -7.59 38.22
CA THR A 234 17.57 -8.10 37.98
C THR A 234 17.73 -9.62 38.16
N ASN A 235 16.75 -10.32 38.71
CA ASN A 235 16.87 -11.75 39.04
C ASN A 235 16.48 -12.70 37.87
N GLY A 236 16.85 -13.98 38.01
CA GLY A 236 16.51 -15.02 37.04
C GLY A 236 17.49 -15.14 35.87
N ALA A 237 17.26 -16.10 34.98
CA ALA A 237 18.19 -16.44 33.90
C ALA A 237 18.16 -15.47 32.70
N PHE A 238 17.03 -14.77 32.52
CA PHE A 238 16.79 -13.86 31.40
C PHE A 238 16.16 -12.55 31.92
N PRO A 239 16.81 -11.80 32.83
CA PRO A 239 16.21 -10.62 33.43
C PRO A 239 16.01 -9.51 32.39
N ASP A 240 14.85 -8.88 32.42
CA ASP A 240 14.55 -7.65 31.68
C ASP A 240 14.03 -6.61 32.66
N ASP A 241 14.76 -5.50 32.73
CA ASP A 241 14.48 -4.41 33.66
C ASP A 241 13.45 -3.41 33.12
N GLY A 242 13.01 -3.56 31.87
CA GLY A 242 12.01 -2.74 31.23
C GLY A 242 12.38 -1.27 31.02
N ILE A 243 13.59 -0.81 31.35
CA ILE A 243 13.95 0.63 31.30
C ILE A 243 15.33 0.85 30.64
N GLY A 244 16.25 -0.12 30.72
CA GLY A 244 17.65 0.05 30.35
C GLY A 244 18.23 -1.12 29.56
N GLY A 245 17.86 -1.22 28.28
CA GLY A 245 18.51 -2.15 27.35
C GLY A 245 17.74 -3.44 27.06
N GLY A 246 16.62 -3.71 27.72
CA GLY A 246 16.05 -5.05 27.70
C GLY A 246 17.03 -6.11 28.25
N TYR A 247 16.74 -7.39 27.99
CA TYR A 247 17.71 -8.46 28.26
C TYR A 247 18.80 -8.47 27.19
N VAL A 248 20.08 -8.49 27.61
CA VAL A 248 21.23 -8.52 26.69
C VAL A 248 21.95 -9.86 26.75
N ARG A 249 22.13 -10.50 25.58
CA ARG A 249 22.91 -11.73 25.42
C ARG A 249 23.75 -11.64 24.16
N ASP A 250 25.06 -11.84 24.28
CA ASP A 250 26.00 -11.82 23.14
C ASP A 250 25.88 -10.54 22.28
N GLY A 251 25.63 -9.40 22.93
CA GLY A 251 25.42 -8.10 22.26
C GLY A 251 24.02 -7.89 21.65
N ARG A 252 23.12 -8.86 21.78
CA ARG A 252 21.75 -8.80 21.24
C ARG A 252 20.76 -8.40 22.33
N HIS A 253 19.84 -7.51 21.99
CA HIS A 253 18.83 -6.98 22.89
C HIS A 253 17.48 -7.69 22.70
N TYR A 254 16.81 -8.04 23.80
CA TYR A 254 15.51 -8.71 23.82
C TYR A 254 14.56 -7.93 24.73
N GLY A 255 13.51 -7.33 24.16
CA GLY A 255 12.58 -6.45 24.88
C GLY A 255 11.29 -7.14 25.29
N PHE A 256 11.34 -8.06 26.24
CA PHE A 256 10.16 -8.79 26.72
C PHE A 256 9.14 -7.86 27.37
N ILE A 257 9.62 -6.98 28.27
CA ILE A 257 8.77 -6.02 28.98
C ILE A 257 8.23 -4.95 28.01
N ALA A 258 9.02 -4.57 26.99
CA ALA A 258 8.56 -3.61 25.98
C ALA A 258 7.39 -4.14 25.14
N GLU A 259 7.43 -5.41 24.72
CA GLU A 259 6.31 -6.05 23.99
C GLU A 259 5.08 -6.22 24.87
N LEU A 260 5.27 -6.63 26.13
CA LEU A 260 4.17 -6.76 27.10
C LEU A 260 3.54 -5.41 27.45
N ALA A 261 4.34 -4.36 27.66
CA ALA A 261 3.84 -3.02 27.96
C ALA A 261 2.95 -2.49 26.83
N GLN A 262 3.31 -2.74 25.57
CA GLN A 262 2.43 -2.40 24.45
C GLN A 262 1.15 -3.24 24.47
N ALA A 263 1.25 -4.56 24.67
CA ALA A 263 0.08 -5.44 24.73
C ALA A 263 -0.91 -5.04 25.85
N TYR A 264 -0.40 -4.64 27.01
CA TYR A 264 -1.22 -4.19 28.15
C TYR A 264 -1.85 -2.82 27.92
N ALA A 265 -1.15 -1.92 27.24
CA ALA A 265 -1.74 -0.65 26.79
C ALA A 265 -2.91 -0.88 25.81
N HIS A 266 -2.81 -1.86 24.89
CA HIS A 266 -3.94 -2.25 24.05
C HIS A 266 -5.14 -2.75 24.85
N GLN A 267 -4.94 -3.51 25.93
CA GLN A 267 -6.04 -3.96 26.81
C GLN A 267 -6.69 -2.78 27.52
N MET A 268 -5.91 -1.85 28.07
CA MET A 268 -6.44 -0.65 28.74
C MET A 268 -7.32 0.19 27.80
N LEU A 269 -6.88 0.37 26.55
CA LEU A 269 -7.63 1.14 25.55
C LEU A 269 -8.96 0.49 25.16
N ARG A 270 -9.20 -0.80 25.43
CA ARG A 270 -10.48 -1.46 25.15
C ARG A 270 -11.52 -1.27 26.24
N VAL A 271 -11.10 -1.07 27.49
CA VAL A 271 -12.01 -1.04 28.66
C VAL A 271 -13.13 0.00 28.50
N PRO A 272 -12.89 1.26 28.07
CA PRO A 272 -13.96 2.25 27.94
C PRO A 272 -15.02 1.86 26.90
N GLU A 273 -14.59 1.31 25.75
CA GLU A 273 -15.50 0.88 24.69
C GLU A 273 -16.38 -0.27 25.17
N GLU A 274 -15.77 -1.32 25.73
CA GLU A 274 -16.49 -2.52 26.15
C GLU A 274 -17.52 -2.19 27.24
N CYS A 275 -17.15 -1.32 28.19
CA CYS A 275 -18.07 -0.82 29.21
C CYS A 275 -19.20 0.04 28.62
N ALA A 276 -18.88 0.97 27.72
CA ALA A 276 -19.88 1.81 27.06
C ALA A 276 -20.88 0.98 26.23
N ALA A 277 -20.39 -0.05 25.53
CA ALA A 277 -21.24 -0.98 24.77
C ALA A 277 -22.20 -1.76 25.69
N ARG A 278 -21.71 -2.24 26.84
CA ARG A 278 -22.55 -2.90 27.86
C ARG A 278 -23.58 -1.96 28.47
N TYR A 279 -23.21 -0.71 28.76
CA TYR A 279 -24.15 0.32 29.19
C TYR A 279 -25.25 0.54 28.15
N VAL A 280 -24.90 0.70 26.86
CA VAL A 280 -25.89 0.89 25.79
C VAL A 280 -26.81 -0.33 25.66
N ALA A 281 -26.30 -1.54 25.84
CA ALA A 281 -27.09 -2.76 25.79
C ALA A 281 -28.10 -2.86 26.95
N SER A 282 -27.68 -2.54 28.19
CA SER A 282 -28.39 -2.87 29.42
C SER A 282 -29.08 -1.70 30.14
N GLY A 283 -28.59 -0.47 29.96
CA GLY A 283 -28.95 0.69 30.79
C GLY A 283 -28.29 0.70 32.18
N ASP A 284 -27.38 -0.23 32.49
CA ASP A 284 -26.76 -0.33 33.81
C ASP A 284 -25.60 0.66 33.99
N ALA A 285 -25.82 1.68 34.82
CA ALA A 285 -24.88 2.76 35.10
C ALA A 285 -23.58 2.29 35.79
N ARG A 286 -23.52 1.06 36.34
CA ARG A 286 -22.26 0.53 36.89
C ARG A 286 -21.18 0.38 35.81
N TYR A 287 -21.57 0.11 34.57
CA TYR A 287 -20.61 0.12 33.45
C TYR A 287 -20.13 1.54 33.09
N VAL A 288 -20.97 2.55 33.29
CA VAL A 288 -20.56 3.96 33.14
C VAL A 288 -19.46 4.28 34.14
N HIS A 289 -19.60 3.84 35.39
CA HIS A 289 -18.54 3.97 36.40
C HIS A 289 -17.22 3.33 35.97
N LYS A 290 -17.25 2.06 35.54
CA LYS A 290 -16.04 1.34 35.07
C LYS A 290 -15.40 2.04 33.87
N ALA A 291 -16.20 2.53 32.93
CA ALA A 291 -15.70 3.32 31.80
C ALA A 291 -15.03 4.61 32.27
N LEU A 292 -15.61 5.33 33.24
CA LEU A 292 -15.06 6.57 33.79
C LEU A 292 -13.73 6.32 34.54
N VAL A 293 -13.62 5.25 35.32
CA VAL A 293 -12.35 4.85 35.96
C VAL A 293 -11.27 4.66 34.89
N ALA A 294 -11.58 3.95 33.80
CA ALA A 294 -10.65 3.72 32.72
C ALA A 294 -10.28 5.00 31.96
N PHE A 295 -11.27 5.83 31.61
CA PHE A 295 -11.05 7.12 30.95
C PHE A 295 -10.16 8.05 31.79
N CYS A 296 -10.41 8.15 33.09
CA CYS A 296 -9.61 8.98 33.97
C CYS A 296 -8.18 8.46 34.12
N ARG A 297 -7.97 7.13 34.18
CA ARG A 297 -6.61 6.56 34.21
C ARG A 297 -5.84 6.84 32.90
N LEU A 298 -6.51 6.71 31.75
CA LEU A 298 -5.93 7.09 30.46
C LEU A 298 -5.60 8.58 30.40
N ALA A 299 -6.49 9.44 30.92
CA ALA A 299 -6.27 10.88 30.99
C ALA A 299 -5.02 11.25 31.81
N VAL A 300 -4.74 10.54 32.91
CA VAL A 300 -3.49 10.72 33.66
C VAL A 300 -2.27 10.36 32.81
N GLU A 301 -2.34 9.26 32.06
CA GLU A 301 -1.23 8.81 31.22
C GLU A 301 -0.99 9.73 30.02
N TYR A 302 -2.06 10.20 29.39
CA TYR A 302 -1.97 11.07 28.23
C TYR A 302 -1.50 12.47 28.63
N ALA A 303 -1.92 13.01 29.77
CA ALA A 303 -1.35 14.25 30.31
C ALA A 303 0.17 14.13 30.57
N TYR A 304 0.63 12.98 31.05
CA TYR A 304 2.06 12.71 31.16
C TYR A 304 2.75 12.76 29.80
N LEU A 305 2.23 12.02 28.80
CA LEU A 305 2.76 11.96 27.44
C LEU A 305 2.58 13.26 26.62
N ALA A 306 1.72 14.18 27.08
CA ALA A 306 1.62 15.53 26.53
C ALA A 306 2.84 16.38 26.87
N THR A 307 3.50 16.12 28.00
CA THR A 307 4.70 16.84 28.44
C THR A 307 5.97 16.02 28.20
N MET A 308 5.98 14.75 28.64
CA MET A 308 7.09 13.81 28.48
C MET A 308 7.02 13.12 27.12
N THR A 309 7.01 13.90 26.04
CA THR A 309 6.78 13.38 24.68
C THR A 309 7.88 12.41 24.22
N GLN A 310 9.10 12.50 24.78
CA GLN A 310 10.20 11.56 24.55
C GLN A 310 9.94 10.15 25.10
N HIS A 311 8.90 9.98 25.91
CA HIS A 311 8.42 8.69 26.42
C HIS A 311 7.29 8.10 25.60
N ARG A 312 6.77 8.81 24.59
CA ARG A 312 5.78 8.24 23.68
C ARG A 312 6.36 7.01 22.97
N HIS A 313 5.47 6.14 22.48
CA HIS A 313 5.82 4.96 21.69
C HIS A 313 6.81 5.30 20.56
N ARG A 314 7.69 4.36 20.18
CA ARG A 314 8.45 4.51 18.94
C ARG A 314 8.58 3.15 18.29
N ASN A 315 8.49 3.14 16.97
CA ASN A 315 8.42 1.92 16.20
C ASN A 315 9.80 1.43 15.73
N GLY A 316 10.70 1.13 16.67
CA GLY A 316 12.04 0.65 16.31
C GLY A 316 12.77 -0.02 17.46
N VAL A 317 13.69 -0.94 17.12
CA VAL A 317 14.52 -1.70 18.06
C VAL A 317 15.35 -0.80 18.98
N SER A 318 15.67 0.42 18.53
CA SER A 318 16.36 1.44 19.32
C SER A 318 15.65 1.82 20.63
N GLN A 319 14.36 1.47 20.78
CA GLN A 319 13.67 1.59 22.07
C GLN A 319 14.22 0.67 23.13
N VAL A 320 14.55 -0.55 22.73
CA VAL A 320 15.08 -1.57 23.63
C VAL A 320 16.58 -1.43 23.77
N GLU A 321 17.31 -0.96 22.76
CA GLU A 321 18.78 -0.79 22.84
C GLU A 321 19.22 0.38 23.73
N ARG A 322 18.27 1.21 24.16
CA ARG A 322 18.55 2.44 24.91
C ARG A 322 19.04 2.14 26.34
N PHE A 323 20.11 2.82 26.77
CA PHE A 323 20.75 2.62 28.08
C PHE A 323 19.98 3.20 29.31
N GLY A 324 18.70 3.53 29.15
CA GLY A 324 17.84 4.14 30.19
C GLY A 324 16.65 4.87 29.55
N GLN A 325 15.71 5.41 30.34
CA GLN A 325 14.56 6.14 29.76
C GLN A 325 14.95 7.46 29.06
N GLY A 326 14.00 8.05 28.32
CA GLY A 326 14.13 9.39 27.75
C GLY A 326 14.38 10.47 28.80
N ARG A 327 15.50 11.18 28.73
CA ARG A 327 15.69 12.40 29.52
C ARG A 327 14.83 13.52 28.94
N PHE A 328 14.30 14.39 29.79
CA PHE A 328 13.46 15.50 29.37
C PHE A 328 14.22 16.51 28.51
N ASP A 329 15.50 16.73 28.81
CA ASP A 329 16.41 17.60 28.05
C ASP A 329 16.75 17.10 26.63
N GLU A 330 16.42 15.86 26.26
CA GLU A 330 16.51 15.38 24.87
C GLU A 330 15.62 16.18 23.94
N GLY A 331 14.50 16.69 24.46
CA GLY A 331 13.53 17.46 23.69
C GLY A 331 12.37 16.61 23.18
N PRO A 332 11.40 17.27 22.53
CA PRO A 332 10.14 16.63 22.22
C PRO A 332 10.24 15.66 21.03
N ILE A 333 9.50 14.55 21.12
CA ILE A 333 9.31 13.58 20.03
C ILE A 333 7.83 13.56 19.67
N LEU A 334 7.50 13.99 18.45
CA LEU A 334 6.12 14.25 18.03
C LEU A 334 5.67 13.30 16.91
N ARG A 335 6.09 13.57 15.67
CA ARG A 335 5.65 12.81 14.50
C ARG A 335 6.10 11.35 14.57
N GLY A 336 5.18 10.42 14.30
CA GLY A 336 5.45 8.98 14.31
C GLY A 336 5.64 8.34 15.69
N SER A 337 5.39 9.10 16.78
CA SER A 337 5.63 8.64 18.17
C SER A 337 4.45 7.91 18.83
N GLY A 338 3.29 7.74 18.17
CA GLY A 338 2.12 7.16 18.85
C GLY A 338 1.81 7.87 20.18
N LEU A 339 1.28 7.11 21.13
CA LEU A 339 1.14 7.53 22.53
C LEU A 339 1.52 6.35 23.43
N THR A 340 0.53 5.64 23.97
CA THR A 340 0.75 4.40 24.74
C THR A 340 0.89 3.17 23.86
N VAL A 341 0.55 3.26 22.58
CA VAL A 341 0.69 2.21 21.56
C VAL A 341 1.17 2.82 20.24
N TYR A 342 1.45 1.95 19.26
CA TYR A 342 1.99 2.32 17.96
C TYR A 342 1.09 3.33 17.23
N ALA A 343 1.70 4.26 16.50
CA ALA A 343 1.04 5.35 15.79
C ALA A 343 -0.07 4.88 14.84
N ILE A 344 0.11 3.74 14.18
CA ILE A 344 -0.86 3.24 13.18
C ILE A 344 -2.19 2.80 13.79
N ASP A 345 -2.17 2.39 15.07
CA ASP A 345 -3.33 1.90 15.80
C ASP A 345 -4.13 3.05 16.44
N GLN A 346 -3.51 4.23 16.58
CA GLN A 346 -4.11 5.38 17.26
C GLN A 346 -5.45 5.81 16.63
N PRO A 347 -5.62 5.90 15.30
CA PRO A 347 -6.88 6.35 14.72
C PRO A 347 -8.07 5.43 15.05
N THR A 348 -7.86 4.11 15.17
CA THR A 348 -8.89 3.17 15.63
C THR A 348 -9.37 3.55 17.02
N TYR A 349 -8.44 3.68 17.96
CA TYR A 349 -8.76 4.01 19.34
C TYR A 349 -9.32 5.44 19.49
N GLN A 350 -8.91 6.40 18.65
CA GLN A 350 -9.53 7.73 18.61
C GLN A 350 -11.03 7.64 18.33
N MET A 351 -11.41 6.84 17.32
CA MET A 351 -12.82 6.63 16.98
C MET A 351 -13.57 5.92 18.09
N ASP A 352 -13.02 4.82 18.60
CA ASP A 352 -13.69 3.97 19.59
C ASP A 352 -13.91 4.70 20.91
N LEU A 353 -12.90 5.41 21.42
CA LEU A 353 -13.00 6.12 22.70
C LEU A 353 -13.82 7.40 22.58
N ALA A 354 -13.81 8.09 21.43
CA ALA A 354 -14.73 9.19 21.19
C ALA A 354 -16.18 8.68 21.23
N ARG A 355 -16.50 7.62 20.48
CA ARG A 355 -17.85 7.02 20.50
C ARG A 355 -18.23 6.50 21.89
N ALA A 356 -17.32 5.87 22.62
CA ALA A 356 -17.55 5.39 23.98
C ALA A 356 -17.89 6.55 24.94
N TYR A 357 -17.14 7.66 24.85
CA TYR A 357 -17.43 8.87 25.64
C TYR A 357 -18.80 9.45 25.27
N ASP A 358 -19.15 9.50 23.98
CA ASP A 358 -20.47 9.95 23.52
C ASP A 358 -21.62 9.08 24.05
N ARG A 359 -21.45 7.75 24.02
CA ARG A 359 -22.44 6.76 24.48
C ARG A 359 -22.79 6.92 25.96
N ILE A 360 -21.78 7.17 26.81
CA ILE A 360 -21.98 7.31 28.26
C ILE A 360 -22.29 8.76 28.69
N PHE A 361 -22.10 9.73 27.80
CA PHE A 361 -22.16 11.16 28.12
C PHE A 361 -23.41 11.58 28.94
N PRO A 362 -24.64 11.16 28.60
CA PRO A 362 -25.83 11.57 29.36
C PRO A 362 -25.93 10.95 30.75
N ALA A 363 -25.20 9.86 31.02
CA ALA A 363 -25.21 9.15 32.29
C ALA A 363 -24.11 9.59 33.26
N ILE A 364 -23.12 10.36 32.81
CA ILE A 364 -21.97 10.76 33.64
C ILE A 364 -22.43 11.42 34.94
N GLU A 365 -23.43 12.31 34.88
CA GLU A 365 -23.94 13.05 36.04
C GLU A 365 -24.67 12.15 37.07
N LYS A 366 -24.97 10.90 36.70
CA LYS A 366 -25.66 9.94 37.58
C LYS A 366 -24.69 9.07 38.38
N ASP A 367 -23.40 9.05 38.04
CA ASP A 367 -22.40 8.25 38.76
C ASP A 367 -21.94 8.95 40.05
N ALA A 368 -22.45 8.52 41.20
CA ALA A 368 -22.09 9.11 42.49
C ALA A 368 -20.68 8.71 42.99
N GLU A 369 -20.02 7.71 42.40
CA GLU A 369 -18.82 7.07 42.95
C GLU A 369 -17.51 7.62 42.34
N ILE A 370 -17.54 8.13 41.10
CA ILE A 370 -16.32 8.59 40.41
C ILE A 370 -15.64 9.78 41.08
N VAL A 371 -16.38 10.77 41.58
CA VAL A 371 -15.80 11.95 42.23
C VAL A 371 -15.07 11.57 43.53
N PRO A 372 -15.68 10.82 44.48
CA PRO A 372 -14.97 10.26 45.62
C PRO A 372 -13.73 9.43 45.24
N TYR A 373 -13.85 8.60 44.19
CA TYR A 373 -12.75 7.76 43.73
C TYR A 373 -11.54 8.58 43.26
N LEU A 374 -11.75 9.59 42.41
CA LEU A 374 -10.66 10.46 41.92
C LEU A 374 -10.02 11.30 43.04
N ARG A 375 -10.81 11.74 44.01
CA ARG A 375 -10.28 12.42 45.20
C ARG A 375 -9.40 11.50 46.05
N LYS A 376 -9.80 10.23 46.21
CA LYS A 376 -8.97 9.19 46.86
C LYS A 376 -7.65 8.96 46.12
N LYS A 377 -7.64 9.09 44.80
CA LYS A 377 -6.43 9.04 43.96
C LYS A 377 -5.59 10.34 43.98
N GLY A 378 -6.05 11.37 44.69
CA GLY A 378 -5.29 12.61 44.90
C GLY A 378 -5.55 13.74 43.89
N PHE A 379 -6.62 13.66 43.10
CA PHE A 379 -6.99 14.71 42.13
C PHE A 379 -8.01 15.70 42.70
N ASP A 380 -7.87 16.99 42.38
CA ASP A 380 -8.81 18.06 42.80
C ASP A 380 -10.04 18.11 41.87
N VAL A 381 -10.92 17.12 42.01
CA VAL A 381 -12.19 16.99 41.27
C VAL A 381 -13.35 17.11 42.26
N LYS A 382 -14.30 18.03 42.02
CA LYS A 382 -15.41 18.32 42.96
C LYS A 382 -16.78 18.02 42.37
N THR A 383 -16.90 18.07 41.06
CA THR A 383 -18.16 17.93 40.33
C THR A 383 -18.00 17.01 39.11
N HIS A 384 -19.11 16.51 38.55
CA HIS A 384 -19.08 15.79 37.27
C HIS A 384 -18.62 16.66 36.11
N ALA A 385 -18.83 17.97 36.18
CA ALA A 385 -18.23 18.91 35.22
C ALA A 385 -16.69 18.91 35.31
N ASP A 386 -16.13 18.79 36.53
CA ASP A 386 -14.69 18.62 36.72
C ASP A 386 -14.21 17.27 36.18
N VAL A 387 -15.00 16.19 36.31
CA VAL A 387 -14.68 14.87 35.71
C VAL A 387 -14.64 14.97 34.19
N ARG A 388 -15.65 15.58 33.56
CA ARG A 388 -15.68 15.83 32.11
C ARG A 388 -14.49 16.67 31.67
N ARG A 389 -14.18 17.75 32.38
CA ARG A 389 -12.98 18.56 32.13
C ARG A 389 -11.70 17.76 32.28
N PHE A 390 -11.60 16.91 33.30
CA PHE A 390 -10.45 16.07 33.53
C PHE A 390 -10.20 15.13 32.35
N ILE A 391 -11.25 14.49 31.82
CA ILE A 391 -11.16 13.61 30.64
C ILE A 391 -10.84 14.44 29.39
N GLU A 392 -11.61 15.49 29.11
CA GLU A 392 -11.48 16.23 27.86
C GLU A 392 -10.16 16.99 27.76
N GLU A 393 -9.66 17.58 28.85
CA GLU A 393 -8.43 18.38 28.85
C GLU A 393 -7.16 17.50 28.84
N ASN A 394 -7.19 16.33 29.48
CA ASN A 394 -5.99 15.50 29.69
C ASN A 394 -5.95 14.24 28.80
N LEU A 395 -7.07 13.84 28.20
CA LEU A 395 -7.14 12.76 27.22
C LEU A 395 -7.49 13.31 25.83
N MET A 396 -8.69 13.87 25.66
CA MET A 396 -9.21 14.19 24.33
C MET A 396 -8.42 15.30 23.63
N ALA A 397 -8.15 16.41 24.32
CA ALA A 397 -7.35 17.52 23.82
C ALA A 397 -5.89 17.14 23.54
N VAL A 398 -5.31 16.23 24.34
CA VAL A 398 -3.97 15.68 24.09
C VAL A 398 -3.99 14.87 22.80
N TRP A 399 -5.00 14.04 22.60
CA TRP A 399 -5.08 13.15 21.45
C TRP A 399 -5.38 13.89 20.14
N VAL A 400 -6.24 14.91 20.19
CA VAL A 400 -6.47 15.85 19.09
C VAL A 400 -5.16 16.51 18.68
N GLN A 401 -4.40 17.05 19.66
CA GLN A 401 -3.10 17.64 19.36
C GLN A 401 -2.09 16.60 18.86
N ALA A 402 -2.13 15.37 19.38
CA ALA A 402 -1.27 14.27 18.93
C ALA A 402 -1.53 13.93 17.45
N ALA A 403 -2.78 13.95 16.98
CA ALA A 403 -3.08 13.81 15.56
C ALA A 403 -2.52 14.97 14.73
N MET A 404 -2.70 16.21 15.20
CA MET A 404 -2.15 17.39 14.54
C MET A 404 -0.62 17.41 14.50
N ASP A 405 0.03 16.84 15.52
CA ASP A 405 1.48 16.67 15.64
C ASP A 405 2.01 15.50 14.78
N GLY A 406 1.13 14.71 14.16
CA GLY A 406 1.48 13.53 13.38
C GLY A 406 1.89 12.31 14.22
N ALA A 407 1.53 12.26 15.51
CA ALA A 407 1.78 11.12 16.38
C ALA A 407 0.84 9.94 16.08
N THR A 408 -0.30 10.17 15.41
CA THR A 408 -1.25 9.14 14.97
C THR A 408 -1.05 8.71 13.52
N PHE A 409 0.18 8.85 13.01
CA PHE A 409 0.52 8.56 11.62
C PHE A 409 0.20 7.11 11.24
N SER A 410 -0.56 6.94 10.16
CA SER A 410 -0.99 5.68 9.55
C SER A 410 -1.22 5.92 8.05
N ASN A 411 -1.57 4.87 7.30
CA ASN A 411 -1.97 4.99 5.90
C ASN A 411 -3.14 5.98 5.76
N PRO A 412 -2.98 7.10 5.04
CA PRO A 412 -4.08 8.03 4.79
C PRO A 412 -5.23 7.33 4.04
N PRO A 413 -6.50 7.77 4.20
CA PRO A 413 -6.93 8.87 5.05
C PRO A 413 -7.28 8.43 6.49
N TYR A 414 -6.74 7.31 6.99
CA TYR A 414 -7.12 6.77 8.30
C TYR A 414 -6.83 7.73 9.47
N PRO A 415 -5.68 8.44 9.53
CA PRO A 415 -5.44 9.46 10.57
C PRO A 415 -6.45 10.62 10.53
N GLN A 416 -6.84 11.05 9.32
CA GLN A 416 -7.86 12.08 9.10
C GLN A 416 -9.21 11.63 9.66
N LEU A 417 -9.61 10.38 9.40
CA LEU A 417 -10.83 9.80 9.93
C LEU A 417 -10.82 9.77 11.48
N GLY A 418 -9.70 9.37 12.09
CA GLY A 418 -9.54 9.37 13.54
C GLY A 418 -9.79 10.73 14.18
N LEU A 419 -9.10 11.77 13.70
CA LEU A 419 -9.30 13.14 14.20
C LEU A 419 -10.71 13.66 13.92
N LEU A 420 -11.24 13.42 12.71
CA LEU A 420 -12.56 13.89 12.30
C LEU A 420 -13.67 13.29 13.16
N LYS A 421 -13.59 12.01 13.53
CA LYS A 421 -14.55 11.39 14.44
C LYS A 421 -14.45 11.94 15.87
N MET A 422 -13.25 12.29 16.33
CA MET A 422 -13.12 13.03 17.59
C MET A 422 -13.78 14.41 17.49
N ALA A 423 -13.53 15.16 16.42
CA ALA A 423 -14.12 16.48 16.19
C ALA A 423 -15.66 16.42 16.12
N GLU A 424 -16.19 15.42 15.42
CA GLU A 424 -17.62 15.14 15.29
C GLU A 424 -18.28 14.87 16.64
N VAL A 425 -17.66 14.03 17.47
CA VAL A 425 -18.19 13.69 18.80
C VAL A 425 -18.06 14.85 19.78
N LEU A 426 -16.88 15.48 19.88
CA LEU A 426 -16.64 16.54 20.85
C LEU A 426 -17.44 17.80 20.52
N ASN A 427 -17.59 18.09 19.23
CA ASN A 427 -18.40 19.18 18.68
C ASN A 427 -18.19 20.53 19.41
N TYR A 428 -16.94 20.90 19.70
CA TYR A 428 -16.56 22.18 20.30
C TYR A 428 -16.89 23.36 19.38
N ALA A 429 -17.39 24.49 19.90
CA ALA A 429 -17.67 25.70 19.13
C ALA A 429 -16.45 26.18 18.31
N GLN A 430 -15.23 26.03 18.84
CA GLN A 430 -13.96 26.30 18.13
C GLN A 430 -13.52 25.17 17.18
N GLY A 431 -14.44 24.31 16.74
CA GLY A 431 -14.15 23.18 15.86
C GLY A 431 -13.61 23.56 14.47
N SER A 432 -13.63 24.84 14.09
CA SER A 432 -13.00 25.31 12.85
C SER A 432 -11.50 25.00 12.79
N ASP A 433 -10.78 25.02 13.92
CA ASP A 433 -9.35 24.66 13.96
C ASP A 433 -9.10 23.24 13.44
N PHE A 434 -10.01 22.31 13.75
CA PHE A 434 -9.92 20.91 13.33
C PHE A 434 -10.16 20.78 11.84
N MET A 435 -11.14 21.52 11.31
CA MET A 435 -11.46 21.53 9.88
C MET A 435 -10.41 22.27 9.06
N ASP A 436 -9.81 23.34 9.59
CA ASP A 436 -8.68 24.04 8.98
C ASP A 436 -7.48 23.10 8.85
N TRP A 437 -7.14 22.36 9.90
CA TRP A 437 -6.11 21.33 9.83
C TRP A 437 -6.48 20.23 8.83
N LEU A 438 -7.73 19.78 8.83
CA LEU A 438 -8.21 18.67 8.00
C LEU A 438 -8.18 19.01 6.51
N TYR A 439 -8.66 20.19 6.11
CA TYR A 439 -8.75 20.60 4.71
C TYR A 439 -7.46 21.22 4.17
N ASP A 440 -6.97 22.25 4.85
CA ASP A 440 -5.92 23.16 4.35
C ASP A 440 -4.59 23.00 5.11
N GLY A 441 -4.58 22.29 6.23
CA GLY A 441 -3.39 21.89 6.97
C GLY A 441 -2.89 20.49 6.60
N ALA A 442 -2.28 19.80 7.56
CA ALA A 442 -1.64 18.50 7.31
C ALA A 442 -2.63 17.35 6.99
N GLY A 443 -3.94 17.55 7.22
CA GLY A 443 -4.97 16.60 6.81
C GLY A 443 -5.17 16.53 5.30
N ASN A 444 -4.91 17.63 4.57
CA ASN A 444 -4.89 17.71 3.10
C ASN A 444 -6.20 17.29 2.39
N MET A 445 -7.35 17.29 3.06
CA MET A 445 -8.59 16.77 2.48
C MET A 445 -9.07 17.56 1.26
N ARG A 446 -8.72 18.85 1.11
CA ARG A 446 -9.04 19.62 -0.11
C ARG A 446 -8.46 18.99 -1.37
N ILE A 447 -7.22 18.52 -1.27
CA ILE A 447 -6.44 18.02 -2.40
C ILE A 447 -6.31 16.49 -2.41
N PHE A 448 -6.88 15.80 -1.42
CA PHE A 448 -6.68 14.37 -1.22
C PHE A 448 -7.00 13.59 -2.49
N VAL A 449 -8.25 13.62 -2.93
CA VAL A 449 -8.70 12.91 -4.15
C VAL A 449 -7.82 13.24 -5.38
N PRO A 450 -7.59 14.52 -5.76
CA PRO A 450 -6.80 14.82 -6.94
C PRO A 450 -5.28 14.54 -6.83
N ASN A 451 -4.70 14.45 -5.63
CA ASN A 451 -3.24 14.30 -5.47
C ASN A 451 -2.80 12.93 -4.93
N THR A 452 -3.72 12.10 -4.43
CA THR A 452 -3.41 10.76 -3.89
C THR A 452 -3.97 9.64 -4.74
N TYR A 453 -5.02 9.86 -5.53
CA TYR A 453 -5.55 8.84 -6.43
C TYR A 453 -5.06 9.10 -7.84
N PHE A 454 -4.65 8.04 -8.54
CA PHE A 454 -4.37 8.10 -9.97
C PHE A 454 -5.61 8.54 -10.75
N ARG A 455 -5.42 8.94 -12.01
CA ARG A 455 -6.49 9.49 -12.87
C ARG A 455 -7.71 8.55 -13.03
N ASP A 456 -7.47 7.25 -12.94
CA ASP A 456 -8.46 6.17 -13.02
C ASP A 456 -9.16 5.90 -11.68
N GLY A 457 -8.78 6.59 -10.60
CA GLY A 457 -9.35 6.43 -9.27
C GLY A 457 -8.63 5.39 -8.40
N ALA A 458 -7.54 4.80 -8.88
CA ALA A 458 -6.74 3.90 -8.07
C ALA A 458 -6.01 4.65 -6.94
N PRO A 459 -6.06 4.18 -5.69
CA PRO A 459 -5.15 4.67 -4.67
C PRO A 459 -3.70 4.30 -4.98
N TYR A 460 -2.75 4.99 -4.36
CA TYR A 460 -1.33 4.94 -4.72
C TYR A 460 -0.54 3.75 -4.14
N GLU A 461 -1.21 2.77 -3.53
CA GLU A 461 -0.59 1.63 -2.84
C GLU A 461 -0.89 0.32 -3.57
N SER A 462 -0.87 -0.83 -2.89
CA SER A 462 -1.16 -2.14 -3.47
C SER A 462 -2.66 -2.39 -3.64
N THR A 463 -3.03 -3.08 -4.73
CA THR A 463 -4.40 -3.53 -5.01
C THR A 463 -4.97 -4.43 -3.91
N GLY A 464 -6.29 -4.39 -3.70
CA GLY A 464 -6.96 -5.13 -2.63
C GLY A 464 -6.62 -4.58 -1.26
N GLY A 465 -5.53 -5.06 -0.64
CA GLY A 465 -5.15 -4.77 0.75
C GLY A 465 -5.14 -3.28 1.12
N TYR A 466 -4.07 -2.57 0.76
CA TYR A 466 -3.93 -1.17 1.16
C TYR A 466 -4.87 -0.24 0.39
N ASN A 467 -5.04 -0.45 -0.92
CA ASN A 467 -6.00 0.32 -1.71
C ASN A 467 -7.45 0.17 -1.19
N GLY A 468 -7.83 -1.00 -0.70
CA GLY A 468 -9.13 -1.24 -0.07
C GLY A 468 -9.37 -0.38 1.16
N ALA A 469 -8.33 -0.16 1.98
CA ALA A 469 -8.39 0.73 3.12
C ALA A 469 -8.64 2.20 2.69
N HIS A 470 -7.98 2.68 1.63
CA HIS A 470 -8.22 4.03 1.08
C HIS A 470 -9.68 4.24 0.68
N VAL A 471 -10.28 3.25 -0.01
CA VAL A 471 -11.67 3.33 -0.47
C VAL A 471 -12.65 3.25 0.70
N ALA A 472 -12.45 2.29 1.61
CA ALA A 472 -13.33 2.09 2.76
C ALA A 472 -13.34 3.31 3.71
N TYR A 473 -12.20 3.97 3.92
CA TYR A 473 -12.09 5.07 4.87
C TYR A 473 -12.47 6.43 4.29
N LEU A 474 -12.54 6.59 2.97
CA LEU A 474 -12.88 7.87 2.35
C LEU A 474 -14.38 8.21 2.53
N ALA A 475 -15.28 7.25 2.31
CA ALA A 475 -16.73 7.42 2.49
C ALA A 475 -17.14 7.96 3.88
N PRO A 476 -16.70 7.36 5.01
CA PRO A 476 -17.07 7.85 6.34
C PRO A 476 -16.47 9.22 6.68
N ILE A 477 -15.40 9.66 6.01
CA ILE A 477 -14.87 11.03 6.13
C ILE A 477 -15.84 12.02 5.48
N VAL A 478 -16.26 11.75 4.24
CA VAL A 478 -17.23 12.60 3.53
C VAL A 478 -18.51 12.73 4.35
N ASP A 479 -19.04 11.62 4.85
CA ASP A 479 -20.27 11.62 5.66
C ASP A 479 -20.13 12.39 6.97
N ALA A 480 -18.99 12.27 7.66
CA ALA A 480 -18.73 12.98 8.90
C ALA A 480 -18.58 14.50 8.69
N ILE A 481 -17.92 14.92 7.60
CA ILE A 481 -17.83 16.34 7.23
C ILE A 481 -19.23 16.91 6.97
N GLU A 482 -20.06 16.20 6.20
CA GLU A 482 -21.42 16.65 5.90
C GLU A 482 -22.34 16.61 7.13
N HIS A 483 -22.12 15.69 8.07
CA HIS A 483 -22.83 15.69 9.35
C HIS A 483 -22.42 16.87 10.24
N LEU A 484 -21.12 17.16 10.37
CA LEU A 484 -20.62 18.36 11.05
C LEU A 484 -21.24 19.63 10.44
N ARG A 485 -21.25 19.74 9.11
CA ARG A 485 -21.86 20.88 8.40
C ARG A 485 -23.35 21.03 8.69
N ARG A 486 -24.11 19.94 8.75
CA ARG A 486 -25.54 19.99 9.12
C ARG A 486 -25.74 20.43 10.57
N MET A 487 -24.87 20.01 11.48
CA MET A 487 -24.96 20.41 12.89
C MET A 487 -24.60 21.89 13.10
N ARG A 488 -23.62 22.42 12.36
CA ARG A 488 -23.12 23.80 12.46
C ARG A 488 -22.71 24.40 11.11
N PRO A 489 -23.68 24.78 10.26
CA PRO A 489 -23.39 25.33 8.93
C PRO A 489 -22.59 26.63 8.97
N GLU A 490 -22.71 27.41 10.05
CA GLU A 490 -21.97 28.65 10.29
C GLU A 490 -20.48 28.44 10.59
N VAL A 491 -20.11 27.30 11.17
CA VAL A 491 -18.71 26.96 11.47
C VAL A 491 -18.05 26.26 10.29
N TYR A 492 -18.83 25.52 9.48
CA TYR A 492 -18.31 24.67 8.40
C TYR A 492 -18.90 25.03 7.01
N PRO A 493 -18.79 26.29 6.56
CA PRO A 493 -19.39 26.71 5.30
C PRO A 493 -18.75 26.02 4.10
N GLY A 494 -19.57 25.58 3.14
CA GLY A 494 -19.11 24.94 1.90
C GLY A 494 -18.19 25.82 1.03
N SER A 495 -18.30 27.14 1.16
CA SER A 495 -17.40 28.09 0.48
C SER A 495 -15.95 28.01 0.97
N LYS A 496 -15.73 27.65 2.24
CA LYS A 496 -14.39 27.45 2.81
C LYS A 496 -13.95 25.99 2.70
N TYR A 497 -14.85 25.06 3.00
CA TYR A 497 -14.61 23.61 2.95
C TYR A 497 -15.50 22.96 1.88
N PRO A 498 -15.08 22.92 0.59
CA PRO A 498 -15.90 22.37 -0.49
C PRO A 498 -16.33 20.92 -0.24
N PRO A 499 -17.53 20.51 -0.67
CA PRO A 499 -17.97 19.12 -0.61
C PRO A 499 -17.06 18.23 -1.47
N LEU A 500 -16.42 17.23 -0.86
CA LEU A 500 -15.49 16.33 -1.56
C LEU A 500 -16.21 15.41 -2.56
N GLY A 501 -17.44 15.04 -2.22
CA GLY A 501 -18.29 14.15 -3.02
C GLY A 501 -18.74 14.73 -4.37
N GLU A 502 -18.60 16.04 -4.58
CA GLU A 502 -18.89 16.70 -5.86
C GLU A 502 -17.73 16.60 -6.86
N SER A 503 -16.56 16.10 -6.44
CA SER A 503 -15.43 15.89 -7.34
C SER A 503 -15.70 14.74 -8.31
N ARG A 504 -15.48 14.96 -9.61
CA ARG A 504 -15.60 13.88 -10.62
C ARG A 504 -14.68 12.69 -10.31
N ARG A 505 -13.47 12.97 -9.83
CA ARG A 505 -12.54 11.90 -9.42
C ARG A 505 -13.05 11.05 -8.26
N TYR A 506 -13.97 11.57 -7.44
CA TYR A 506 -14.54 10.80 -6.35
C TYR A 506 -15.32 9.59 -6.87
N HIS A 507 -16.05 9.76 -7.99
CA HIS A 507 -16.73 8.67 -8.67
C HIS A 507 -15.74 7.59 -9.14
N ASN A 508 -14.63 8.01 -9.76
CA ASN A 508 -13.60 7.10 -10.27
C ASN A 508 -12.99 6.18 -9.19
N VAL A 509 -12.95 6.63 -7.92
CA VAL A 509 -12.44 5.80 -6.81
C VAL A 509 -13.19 4.48 -6.70
N PHE A 510 -14.51 4.50 -6.92
CA PHE A 510 -15.37 3.32 -6.88
C PHE A 510 -15.38 2.57 -8.21
N ASP A 511 -15.28 3.29 -9.34
CA ASP A 511 -15.17 2.66 -10.67
C ASP A 511 -13.93 1.78 -10.77
N PHE A 512 -12.75 2.25 -10.35
CA PHE A 512 -11.53 1.45 -10.35
C PHE A 512 -11.71 0.13 -9.61
N ALA A 513 -12.39 0.16 -8.45
CA ALA A 513 -12.64 -1.02 -7.63
C ALA A 513 -13.53 -2.06 -8.33
N MET A 514 -14.43 -1.64 -9.22
CA MET A 514 -15.28 -2.52 -10.02
C MET A 514 -14.60 -2.95 -11.33
N ASP A 515 -14.00 -2.01 -12.05
CA ASP A 515 -13.44 -2.21 -13.40
C ASP A 515 -12.20 -3.11 -13.41
N THR A 516 -11.56 -3.28 -12.25
CA THR A 516 -10.42 -4.18 -12.07
C THR A 516 -10.81 -5.58 -11.60
N VAL A 517 -12.10 -5.84 -11.35
CA VAL A 517 -12.59 -7.23 -11.18
C VAL A 517 -12.46 -7.95 -12.52
N THR A 518 -11.91 -9.16 -12.53
CA THR A 518 -11.51 -9.85 -13.77
C THR A 518 -12.51 -10.89 -14.24
N ILE A 519 -12.56 -12.04 -13.56
CA ILE A 519 -13.38 -13.21 -13.91
C ILE A 519 -14.59 -13.32 -12.96
N ASP A 520 -15.15 -12.17 -12.59
CA ASP A 520 -16.18 -11.99 -11.55
C ASP A 520 -15.78 -12.46 -10.15
N ARG A 521 -14.51 -12.82 -9.93
CA ARG A 521 -14.04 -13.51 -8.72
C ARG A 521 -12.66 -13.06 -8.21
N GLY A 522 -11.88 -12.38 -9.06
CA GLY A 522 -10.51 -11.98 -8.76
C GLY A 522 -10.21 -10.59 -9.33
N PHE A 523 -8.96 -10.18 -9.19
CA PHE A 523 -8.41 -8.91 -9.66
C PHE A 523 -6.89 -9.04 -9.84
N PRO A 524 -6.20 -8.13 -10.55
CA PRO A 524 -4.75 -8.12 -10.63
C PRO A 524 -4.12 -7.92 -9.26
N ASN A 525 -3.31 -8.89 -8.80
CA ASN A 525 -2.55 -8.77 -7.55
C ASN A 525 -1.27 -7.97 -7.86
N VAL A 526 -1.17 -6.76 -7.31
CA VAL A 526 -0.04 -5.84 -7.48
C VAL A 526 0.38 -5.29 -6.12
N GLY A 527 1.70 -5.30 -5.84
CA GLY A 527 2.29 -4.87 -4.57
C GLY A 527 2.04 -5.81 -3.40
N ASP A 528 2.14 -5.31 -2.17
CA ASP A 528 1.91 -6.11 -0.96
C ASP A 528 0.41 -6.47 -0.81
N THR A 529 -0.01 -7.58 -1.43
CA THR A 529 -1.38 -8.09 -1.40
C THR A 529 -1.45 -9.60 -1.51
N GLY A 530 -2.54 -10.20 -1.05
CA GLY A 530 -2.74 -11.65 -1.11
C GLY A 530 -1.68 -12.45 -0.33
N THR A 531 -1.37 -13.64 -0.84
CA THR A 531 -0.40 -14.60 -0.30
C THR A 531 0.21 -15.36 -1.47
N TRP A 532 1.18 -16.24 -1.22
CA TRP A 532 1.77 -17.09 -2.27
C TRP A 532 0.68 -17.82 -3.08
N PRO A 533 0.90 -18.03 -4.39
CA PRO A 533 -0.14 -18.54 -5.27
C PRO A 533 -0.44 -20.02 -4.96
N ALA A 534 -1.73 -20.30 -4.75
CA ALA A 534 -2.26 -21.65 -4.62
C ALA A 534 -3.68 -21.68 -5.19
N TYR A 535 -3.91 -22.52 -6.19
CA TYR A 535 -5.16 -22.53 -6.93
C TYR A 535 -6.29 -22.96 -6.01
N LYS A 536 -7.39 -22.22 -6.14
CA LYS A 536 -8.70 -22.55 -5.59
C LYS A 536 -9.74 -21.80 -6.40
N LYS A 537 -10.94 -22.36 -6.49
CA LYS A 537 -12.09 -21.62 -7.00
C LYS A 537 -12.42 -20.49 -6.04
N LEU A 538 -12.48 -19.27 -6.57
CA LEU A 538 -12.73 -18.07 -5.79
C LEU A 538 -14.24 -17.78 -5.72
N PRO A 539 -14.75 -17.19 -4.61
CA PRO A 539 -16.12 -16.70 -4.56
C PRO A 539 -16.31 -15.54 -5.54
N ARG A 540 -17.56 -15.27 -5.94
CA ARG A 540 -17.85 -14.09 -6.77
C ARG A 540 -17.62 -12.80 -5.97
N ILE A 541 -17.22 -11.74 -6.65
CA ILE A 541 -17.08 -10.38 -6.13
C ILE A 541 -17.54 -9.38 -7.18
N THR A 542 -18.00 -8.22 -6.75
CA THR A 542 -18.41 -7.12 -7.63
C THR A 542 -17.49 -5.89 -7.49
N TRP A 543 -16.59 -5.91 -6.51
CA TRP A 543 -15.52 -4.93 -6.30
C TRP A 543 -14.33 -5.59 -5.60
N GLN A 544 -13.13 -5.03 -5.75
CA GLN A 544 -11.90 -5.50 -5.10
C GLN A 544 -11.32 -4.57 -4.02
N ASN A 545 -11.71 -3.29 -4.02
CA ASN A 545 -11.35 -2.33 -2.97
C ASN A 545 -12.61 -1.83 -2.25
N GLY A 546 -12.50 -1.59 -0.95
CA GLY A 546 -13.59 -1.09 -0.12
C GLY A 546 -14.52 -2.21 0.38
N ASP A 547 -15.66 -1.82 0.93
CA ASP A 547 -16.68 -2.71 1.48
C ASP A 547 -18.09 -2.29 1.05
N ALA A 548 -19.11 -3.06 1.45
CA ALA A 548 -20.50 -2.77 1.10
C ALA A 548 -20.95 -1.38 1.58
N ALA A 549 -20.49 -0.92 2.74
CA ALA A 549 -20.84 0.41 3.27
C ALA A 549 -20.28 1.53 2.39
N ALA A 550 -19.08 1.37 1.84
CA ALA A 550 -18.49 2.30 0.88
C ALA A 550 -19.32 2.38 -0.42
N PHE A 551 -19.83 1.25 -0.92
CA PHE A 551 -20.69 1.22 -2.12
C PHE A 551 -22.12 1.72 -1.86
N GLU A 552 -22.68 1.47 -0.68
CA GLU A 552 -23.93 2.10 -0.23
C GLU A 552 -23.79 3.62 -0.17
N HIS A 553 -22.67 4.12 0.36
CA HIS A 553 -22.34 5.53 0.33
C HIS A 553 -22.25 6.07 -1.11
N ALA A 554 -21.50 5.40 -1.98
CA ALA A 554 -21.33 5.80 -3.37
C ALA A 554 -22.68 5.90 -4.09
N TYR A 555 -23.55 4.89 -3.95
CA TYR A 555 -24.88 4.91 -4.55
C TYR A 555 -25.79 5.99 -3.95
N ARG A 556 -25.76 6.19 -2.62
CA ARG A 556 -26.55 7.25 -1.96
C ARG A 556 -26.20 8.63 -2.50
N LEU A 557 -24.91 8.90 -2.71
CA LEU A 557 -24.41 10.18 -3.17
C LEU A 557 -24.58 10.37 -4.70
N LEU A 558 -24.17 9.38 -5.48
CA LEU A 558 -23.99 9.52 -6.94
C LEU A 558 -25.19 9.02 -7.74
N ARG A 559 -26.05 8.17 -7.14
CA ARG A 559 -27.24 7.58 -7.77
C ARG A 559 -26.99 6.80 -9.06
N ASP A 560 -25.74 6.41 -9.29
CA ASP A 560 -25.31 5.69 -10.49
C ASP A 560 -25.82 4.23 -10.47
N PRO A 561 -26.54 3.76 -11.51
CA PRO A 561 -27.01 2.38 -11.58
C PRO A 561 -25.89 1.34 -11.54
N LYS A 562 -24.65 1.69 -11.93
CA LYS A 562 -23.49 0.78 -11.81
C LYS A 562 -23.22 0.39 -10.36
N PHE A 563 -23.32 1.32 -9.40
CA PHE A 563 -23.15 1.00 -7.98
C PHE A 563 -24.32 0.22 -7.41
N ALA A 564 -25.55 0.46 -7.90
CA ALA A 564 -26.69 -0.39 -7.57
C ALA A 564 -26.48 -1.82 -8.07
N TRP A 565 -25.97 -1.99 -9.29
CA TRP A 565 -25.61 -3.28 -9.86
C TRP A 565 -24.57 -3.99 -8.99
N ALA A 566 -23.54 -3.28 -8.54
CA ALA A 566 -22.50 -3.83 -7.69
C ALA A 566 -23.08 -4.40 -6.38
N LEU A 567 -23.95 -3.63 -5.70
CA LEU A 567 -24.60 -4.02 -4.45
C LEU A 567 -25.56 -5.21 -4.66
N ALA A 568 -26.42 -5.15 -5.68
CA ALA A 568 -27.39 -6.19 -5.98
C ALA A 568 -26.74 -7.55 -6.26
N HIS A 569 -25.56 -7.54 -6.90
CA HIS A 569 -24.81 -8.75 -7.27
C HIS A 569 -23.74 -9.15 -6.24
N ALA A 570 -23.53 -8.37 -5.18
CA ALA A 570 -22.57 -8.69 -4.13
C ALA A 570 -23.05 -9.89 -3.29
N PRO A 571 -22.27 -10.98 -3.19
CA PRO A 571 -22.73 -12.17 -2.48
C PRO A 571 -23.06 -11.89 -1.02
N GLY A 572 -24.28 -12.25 -0.62
CA GLY A 572 -24.74 -12.11 0.76
C GLY A 572 -25.02 -10.68 1.21
N TRP A 573 -24.95 -9.68 0.32
CA TRP A 573 -25.24 -8.30 0.68
C TRP A 573 -26.69 -8.13 1.15
N LYS A 574 -26.83 -7.32 2.20
CA LYS A 574 -28.10 -6.82 2.73
C LYS A 574 -27.90 -5.33 3.05
N PRO A 575 -28.90 -4.48 2.75
CA PRO A 575 -28.91 -3.08 3.16
C PRO A 575 -28.50 -2.89 4.62
N SER A 576 -27.54 -2.00 4.88
CA SER A 576 -27.24 -1.56 6.25
C SER A 576 -28.46 -0.89 6.89
N PRO A 577 -28.61 -0.94 8.23
CA PRO A 577 -29.78 -0.36 8.91
C PRO A 577 -30.02 1.13 8.66
N ASP A 578 -28.96 1.89 8.37
CA ASP A 578 -28.97 3.33 8.07
C ASP A 578 -28.96 3.64 6.57
N PHE A 579 -28.95 2.61 5.72
CA PHE A 579 -29.07 2.78 4.28
C PHE A 579 -30.53 3.07 3.91
N PRO A 580 -30.82 4.20 3.22
CA PRO A 580 -32.21 4.65 3.04
C PRO A 580 -32.96 3.92 1.92
N PHE A 581 -32.36 2.92 1.28
CA PHE A 581 -32.97 2.15 0.19
C PHE A 581 -33.11 0.68 0.59
N THR A 582 -34.24 0.09 0.20
CA THR A 582 -34.50 -1.34 0.33
C THR A 582 -33.67 -2.14 -0.69
N ARG A 583 -33.56 -3.45 -0.46
CA ARG A 583 -32.87 -4.35 -1.39
C ARG A 583 -33.57 -4.35 -2.75
N GLU A 584 -34.90 -4.33 -2.76
CA GLU A 584 -35.73 -4.35 -3.96
C GLU A 584 -35.55 -3.07 -4.80
N GLU A 585 -35.44 -1.90 -4.16
CA GLU A 585 -35.15 -0.63 -4.87
C GLU A 585 -33.77 -0.64 -5.53
N ILE A 586 -32.77 -1.23 -4.88
CA ILE A 586 -31.43 -1.39 -5.45
C ILE A 586 -31.44 -2.39 -6.61
N GLU A 587 -32.11 -3.52 -6.45
CA GLU A 587 -32.25 -4.52 -7.52
C GLU A 587 -32.99 -3.97 -8.74
N GLU A 588 -34.01 -3.13 -8.55
CA GLU A 588 -34.68 -2.48 -9.67
C GLU A 588 -33.76 -1.50 -10.39
N LYS A 589 -33.02 -0.68 -9.66
CA LYS A 589 -32.07 0.26 -10.26
C LYS A 589 -30.90 -0.45 -10.95
N ALA A 590 -30.46 -1.59 -10.43
CA ALA A 590 -29.40 -2.41 -11.00
C ALA A 590 -29.71 -2.87 -12.44
N LYS A 591 -30.99 -3.10 -12.79
CA LYS A 591 -31.42 -3.54 -14.13
C LYS A 591 -31.13 -2.51 -15.24
N GLU A 592 -30.88 -1.25 -14.88
CA GLU A 592 -30.50 -0.22 -15.84
C GLU A 592 -29.03 -0.36 -16.31
N TRP A 593 -28.24 -1.23 -15.67
CA TRP A 593 -26.85 -1.48 -16.02
C TRP A 593 -26.68 -2.91 -16.57
N PRO A 594 -25.98 -3.10 -17.71
CA PRO A 594 -25.91 -4.41 -18.35
C PRO A 594 -24.95 -5.37 -17.61
N ASP A 595 -25.28 -6.65 -17.53
CA ASP A 595 -24.46 -7.65 -16.79
C ASP A 595 -23.10 -7.95 -17.42
N ASP A 596 -22.95 -7.69 -18.72
CA ASP A 596 -21.72 -7.92 -19.49
C ASP A 596 -20.81 -6.68 -19.58
N TRP A 597 -21.11 -5.62 -18.81
CA TRP A 597 -20.42 -4.33 -18.90
C TRP A 597 -18.90 -4.40 -18.70
N ASN A 598 -18.42 -5.39 -17.93
CA ASN A 598 -17.01 -5.59 -17.59
C ASN A 598 -16.37 -6.82 -18.29
N ASP A 599 -17.08 -7.44 -19.23
CA ASP A 599 -16.59 -8.66 -19.91
C ASP A 599 -15.52 -8.34 -20.96
N ARG A 600 -15.43 -7.08 -21.39
CA ARG A 600 -14.42 -6.59 -22.34
C ARG A 600 -13.12 -6.19 -21.66
N SER A 601 -12.04 -6.19 -22.43
CA SER A 601 -10.73 -5.73 -21.97
C SER A 601 -10.80 -4.26 -21.53
N SER A 602 -10.05 -3.93 -20.49
CA SER A 602 -9.94 -2.56 -19.96
C SER A 602 -8.50 -2.15 -19.71
N LEU A 603 -8.25 -0.84 -19.81
CA LEU A 603 -6.97 -0.20 -19.55
C LEU A 603 -7.13 0.81 -18.41
N HIS A 604 -6.33 0.63 -17.36
CA HIS A 604 -6.24 1.48 -16.17
C HIS A 604 -4.90 2.20 -16.20
N ASP A 605 -4.78 3.16 -17.10
CA ASP A 605 -3.49 3.76 -17.48
C ASP A 605 -2.92 4.73 -16.43
N GLY A 606 -3.72 5.13 -15.45
CA GLY A 606 -3.25 5.91 -14.31
C GLY A 606 -2.38 5.09 -13.39
N TYR A 607 -2.93 3.98 -12.91
CA TYR A 607 -2.25 3.00 -12.07
C TYR A 607 -1.24 2.17 -12.87
N GLY A 608 -1.51 1.93 -14.16
CA GLY A 608 -0.66 1.23 -15.11
C GLY A 608 -0.97 -0.26 -15.26
N ILE A 609 -2.24 -0.61 -15.41
CA ILE A 609 -2.67 -2.00 -15.63
C ILE A 609 -3.42 -2.13 -16.97
N ALA A 610 -3.03 -3.11 -17.78
CA ALA A 610 -3.82 -3.59 -18.91
C ALA A 610 -4.46 -4.94 -18.57
N ILE A 611 -5.77 -5.09 -18.79
CA ILE A 611 -6.52 -6.33 -18.54
C ILE A 611 -7.16 -6.79 -19.84
N LEU A 612 -6.70 -7.92 -20.38
CA LEU A 612 -7.27 -8.60 -21.53
C LEU A 612 -8.31 -9.60 -21.05
N ARG A 613 -9.55 -9.53 -21.56
CA ARG A 613 -10.65 -10.39 -21.11
C ARG A 613 -11.37 -11.08 -22.27
N SER A 614 -11.83 -12.28 -22.00
CA SER A 614 -12.78 -12.99 -22.86
C SER A 614 -13.58 -14.04 -22.07
N GLY A 615 -14.46 -14.75 -22.76
CA GLY A 615 -15.32 -15.78 -22.18
C GLY A 615 -16.54 -15.23 -21.46
N ALA A 616 -17.39 -16.14 -20.98
CA ALA A 616 -18.65 -15.80 -20.32
C ALA A 616 -18.90 -16.73 -19.14
N GLY A 617 -19.66 -16.26 -18.15
CA GLY A 617 -20.00 -17.05 -16.97
C GLY A 617 -18.77 -17.58 -16.23
N ASP A 618 -18.74 -18.89 -15.97
CA ASP A 618 -17.62 -19.53 -15.27
C ASP A 618 -16.39 -19.80 -16.18
N ASP A 619 -16.54 -19.62 -17.50
CA ASP A 619 -15.48 -19.74 -18.51
C ASP A 619 -14.78 -18.40 -18.78
N LYS A 620 -15.11 -17.35 -18.01
CA LYS A 620 -14.39 -16.07 -18.06
C LYS A 620 -12.91 -16.26 -17.78
N ARG A 621 -12.09 -15.52 -18.52
CA ARG A 621 -10.62 -15.53 -18.41
C ARG A 621 -10.06 -14.13 -18.57
N ALA A 622 -8.95 -13.88 -17.88
CA ALA A 622 -8.26 -12.61 -17.89
C ALA A 622 -6.75 -12.80 -17.82
N LEU A 623 -6.04 -12.17 -18.76
CA LEU A 623 -4.59 -11.99 -18.74
C LEU A 623 -4.31 -10.50 -18.50
N TRP A 624 -3.47 -10.18 -17.54
CA TRP A 624 -3.18 -8.78 -17.21
C TRP A 624 -1.68 -8.51 -17.14
N MET A 625 -1.32 -7.25 -17.34
CA MET A 625 0.04 -6.72 -17.22
C MET A 625 0.05 -5.50 -16.32
N ASN A 626 0.93 -5.49 -15.32
CA ASN A 626 1.25 -4.32 -14.52
C ASN A 626 2.48 -3.62 -15.12
N TYR A 627 2.28 -2.49 -15.80
CA TYR A 627 3.35 -1.64 -16.33
C TYR A 627 3.52 -0.34 -15.53
N GLY A 628 2.69 -0.16 -14.50
CA GLY A 628 2.70 1.00 -13.63
C GLY A 628 3.76 0.96 -12.54
N HIS A 629 3.64 1.92 -11.64
CA HIS A 629 4.42 1.96 -10.41
C HIS A 629 3.53 2.53 -9.32
N ASN A 630 3.19 1.76 -8.30
CA ASN A 630 2.58 2.30 -7.07
C ASN A 630 3.65 2.99 -6.21
N ARG A 631 3.25 3.90 -5.32
CA ARG A 631 4.18 4.77 -4.56
C ARG A 631 4.56 4.21 -3.20
N ASN A 632 3.75 3.32 -2.64
CA ASN A 632 4.02 2.67 -1.36
C ASN A 632 3.53 1.23 -1.39
N HIS A 633 4.09 0.38 -0.53
CA HIS A 633 3.84 -1.06 -0.52
C HIS A 633 4.01 -1.70 -1.91
N SER A 634 5.02 -1.22 -2.62
CA SER A 634 5.42 -1.67 -3.95
C SER A 634 6.42 -2.81 -3.86
N GLN A 635 6.43 -3.61 -4.93
CA GLN A 635 7.40 -4.68 -5.16
C GLN A 635 8.16 -4.38 -6.45
N ASP A 636 9.19 -5.16 -6.77
CA ASP A 636 9.98 -4.97 -7.99
C ASP A 636 9.27 -5.63 -9.20
N ASP A 637 8.12 -5.07 -9.59
CA ASP A 637 7.07 -5.72 -10.40
C ASP A 637 6.72 -5.00 -11.72
N THR A 638 7.56 -4.07 -12.18
CA THR A 638 7.33 -3.38 -13.44
C THR A 638 7.40 -4.35 -14.62
N LEU A 639 6.34 -4.33 -15.45
CA LEU A 639 6.01 -5.27 -16.54
C LEU A 639 5.59 -6.67 -16.07
N ASP A 640 5.22 -6.88 -14.81
CA ASP A 640 4.73 -8.17 -14.32
C ASP A 640 3.39 -8.57 -14.95
N ILE A 641 3.08 -9.87 -14.93
CA ILE A 641 1.87 -10.44 -15.53
C ILE A 641 1.12 -11.38 -14.59
N GLY A 642 -0.16 -11.59 -14.86
CA GLY A 642 -0.91 -12.66 -14.22
C GLY A 642 -2.08 -13.16 -15.04
N LEU A 643 -2.56 -14.35 -14.68
CA LEU A 643 -3.54 -15.11 -15.45
C LEU A 643 -4.59 -15.69 -14.51
N GLN A 644 -5.85 -15.45 -14.85
CA GLN A 644 -7.02 -15.88 -14.11
C GLN A 644 -8.01 -16.54 -15.07
N ALA A 645 -8.41 -17.76 -14.77
CA ALA A 645 -9.40 -18.55 -15.51
C ALA A 645 -9.81 -19.75 -14.66
N TYR A 646 -10.74 -20.58 -15.16
CA TYR A 646 -11.26 -21.72 -14.41
C TYR A 646 -11.72 -21.31 -13.00
N GLN A 647 -12.39 -20.16 -12.89
CA GLN A 647 -12.90 -19.59 -11.64
C GLN A 647 -11.83 -19.24 -10.57
N GLY A 648 -10.54 -19.22 -10.90
CA GLY A 648 -9.45 -19.00 -9.95
C GLY A 648 -8.24 -18.26 -10.52
N VAL A 649 -7.17 -18.21 -9.73
CA VAL A 649 -5.88 -17.60 -10.11
C VAL A 649 -4.91 -18.69 -10.53
N LEU A 650 -4.38 -18.59 -11.75
CA LEU A 650 -3.43 -19.54 -12.34
C LEU A 650 -2.00 -19.03 -12.27
N LEU A 651 -1.80 -17.73 -12.45
CA LEU A 651 -0.49 -17.08 -12.43
C LEU A 651 -0.57 -15.79 -11.61
N SER A 652 0.25 -15.68 -10.56
CA SER A 652 0.35 -14.51 -9.66
C SER A 652 1.72 -14.51 -8.97
N HIS A 653 2.22 -13.33 -8.59
CA HIS A 653 3.43 -13.18 -7.77
C HIS A 653 3.25 -13.74 -6.34
N MET A 654 4.32 -13.77 -5.54
CA MET A 654 4.35 -14.38 -4.19
C MET A 654 3.51 -13.67 -3.11
N GLY A 655 2.91 -12.52 -3.42
CA GLY A 655 1.96 -11.83 -2.55
C GLY A 655 2.60 -11.01 -1.42
N TYR A 656 1.85 -10.83 -0.32
CA TYR A 656 2.28 -10.04 0.84
C TYR A 656 3.49 -10.69 1.56
N PRO A 657 4.51 -9.92 1.98
CA PRO A 657 5.69 -10.45 2.67
C PRO A 657 5.32 -11.29 3.91
N ARG A 658 6.01 -12.42 4.16
CA ARG A 658 5.71 -13.29 5.33
C ARG A 658 6.41 -12.88 6.62
N ASN A 659 7.52 -12.20 6.47
CA ASN A 659 8.10 -11.23 7.39
C ASN A 659 8.54 -10.07 6.48
N TRP A 660 8.74 -8.84 6.96
CA TRP A 660 9.08 -7.70 6.10
C TRP A 660 10.46 -7.80 5.38
N GLY A 661 11.02 -9.01 5.26
CA GLY A 661 12.20 -9.30 4.44
C GLY A 661 11.97 -9.11 2.94
N TRP A 662 13.05 -9.28 2.17
CA TRP A 662 13.12 -8.87 0.77
C TRP A 662 12.57 -9.90 -0.24
N TRP A 663 12.26 -11.13 0.18
CA TRP A 663 11.93 -12.23 -0.74
C TRP A 663 10.71 -11.95 -1.62
N GLU A 664 9.56 -11.65 -1.02
CA GLU A 664 8.34 -11.37 -1.78
C GLU A 664 8.46 -10.07 -2.59
N LYS A 665 9.29 -9.11 -2.17
CA LYS A 665 9.57 -7.87 -2.90
C LYS A 665 10.46 -8.06 -4.13
N SER A 666 11.19 -9.16 -4.21
CA SER A 666 12.18 -9.38 -5.26
C SER A 666 11.53 -9.60 -6.64
N TRP A 667 12.16 -9.07 -7.68
CA TRP A 667 11.77 -9.32 -9.07
C TRP A 667 11.71 -10.81 -9.45
N SER A 668 12.51 -11.67 -8.81
CA SER A 668 12.49 -13.12 -9.09
C SER A 668 11.23 -13.83 -8.57
N SER A 669 10.50 -13.19 -7.65
CA SER A 669 9.18 -13.62 -7.17
C SER A 669 8.04 -13.18 -8.10
N HIS A 670 8.38 -12.53 -9.21
CA HIS A 670 7.48 -12.00 -10.25
C HIS A 670 7.88 -12.58 -11.62
N TYR A 671 7.08 -12.32 -12.65
CA TYR A 671 7.25 -12.84 -14.01
C TYR A 671 7.97 -11.82 -14.90
N VAL A 672 9.10 -11.28 -14.44
CA VAL A 672 9.76 -10.12 -15.06
C VAL A 672 11.20 -10.41 -15.48
N ALA A 673 11.80 -9.49 -16.23
CA ALA A 673 13.22 -9.51 -16.59
C ALA A 673 14.02 -8.37 -15.95
N ARG A 674 15.30 -8.60 -15.66
CA ARG A 674 16.24 -7.59 -15.17
C ARG A 674 17.54 -7.62 -15.98
N GLN A 675 17.96 -6.45 -16.44
CA GLN A 675 19.31 -6.19 -16.96
C GLN A 675 20.25 -5.90 -15.80
N PHE A 676 21.51 -6.31 -15.90
CA PHE A 676 22.55 -5.97 -14.93
C PHE A 676 23.69 -5.19 -15.63
N PRO A 677 24.13 -4.03 -15.09
CA PRO A 677 23.59 -3.36 -13.91
C PRO A 677 22.14 -2.86 -14.10
N TYR A 678 21.30 -3.10 -13.08
CA TYR A 678 19.89 -2.73 -13.12
C TYR A 678 19.68 -1.24 -12.94
N GLN A 679 18.77 -0.68 -13.73
CA GLN A 679 18.32 0.70 -13.61
C GLN A 679 16.79 0.72 -13.42
N THR A 680 16.31 1.60 -12.54
CA THR A 680 14.87 1.79 -12.33
C THR A 680 14.18 2.15 -13.65
N MET A 681 13.12 1.43 -13.96
CA MET A 681 12.38 1.60 -15.22
C MET A 681 11.03 2.29 -15.00
N VAL A 682 10.55 2.92 -16.07
CA VAL A 682 9.16 3.38 -16.23
C VAL A 682 8.62 2.82 -17.54
N ALA A 683 7.34 2.43 -17.54
CA ALA A 683 6.71 1.88 -18.73
C ALA A 683 5.44 2.64 -19.14
N GLN A 684 5.13 2.56 -20.43
CA GLN A 684 3.95 3.18 -21.03
C GLN A 684 3.27 2.16 -21.96
N CYS A 685 1.94 2.11 -21.91
CA CYS A 685 1.14 1.34 -22.87
C CYS A 685 1.34 1.90 -24.28
N GLN A 686 1.63 1.01 -25.22
CA GLN A 686 1.90 1.32 -26.63
C GLN A 686 0.74 0.89 -27.52
N LEU A 687 0.13 -0.26 -27.22
CA LEU A 687 -0.96 -0.88 -27.98
C LEU A 687 -1.96 -1.53 -27.02
N PHE A 688 -3.26 -1.42 -27.33
CA PHE A 688 -4.33 -2.07 -26.56
C PHE A 688 -5.55 -2.23 -27.47
N ALA A 689 -5.98 -3.45 -27.73
CA ALA A 689 -7.12 -3.71 -28.62
C ALA A 689 -7.76 -5.09 -28.41
N ASP A 690 -9.08 -5.13 -28.46
CA ASP A 690 -9.85 -6.34 -28.75
C ASP A 690 -10.05 -6.47 -30.26
N ALA A 691 -9.62 -7.58 -30.87
CA ALA A 691 -9.70 -7.83 -32.31
C ALA A 691 -10.20 -9.26 -32.59
N GLY A 692 -11.51 -9.46 -32.44
CA GLY A 692 -12.16 -10.75 -32.66
C GLY A 692 -11.78 -11.77 -31.60
N PRO A 693 -11.22 -12.93 -31.96
CA PRO A 693 -10.83 -13.98 -31.00
C PRO A 693 -9.55 -13.64 -30.23
N VAL A 694 -8.95 -12.45 -30.45
CA VAL A 694 -7.71 -12.06 -29.79
C VAL A 694 -7.85 -10.71 -29.11
N GLN A 695 -7.39 -10.63 -27.86
CA GLN A 695 -7.22 -9.38 -27.13
C GLN A 695 -5.72 -9.15 -26.91
N VAL A 696 -5.22 -7.94 -27.20
CA VAL A 696 -3.78 -7.63 -27.22
C VAL A 696 -3.45 -6.38 -26.42
N ALA A 697 -2.36 -6.43 -25.67
CA ALA A 697 -1.75 -5.27 -25.01
C ALA A 697 -0.24 -5.27 -25.22
N GLU A 698 0.37 -4.09 -25.32
CA GLU A 698 1.82 -3.95 -25.35
C GLU A 698 2.26 -2.77 -24.49
N ALA A 699 3.31 -2.94 -23.70
CA ALA A 699 3.97 -1.87 -22.97
C ALA A 699 5.47 -1.82 -23.30
N ARG A 700 6.02 -0.61 -23.29
CA ARG A 700 7.46 -0.36 -23.41
C ARG A 700 7.97 0.25 -22.12
N GLY A 701 8.88 -0.46 -21.47
CA GLY A 701 9.66 -0.02 -20.32
C GLY A 701 10.98 0.60 -20.77
N THR A 702 11.38 1.71 -20.16
CA THR A 702 12.67 2.36 -20.39
C THR A 702 13.30 2.75 -19.06
N SER A 703 14.63 2.73 -18.98
CA SER A 703 15.35 3.30 -17.85
C SER A 703 14.97 4.77 -17.64
N LEU A 704 14.86 5.17 -16.37
CA LEU A 704 14.64 6.57 -16.00
C LEU A 704 15.80 7.50 -16.41
N ASP A 705 17.04 7.02 -16.31
CA ASP A 705 18.25 7.81 -16.56
C ASP A 705 18.78 7.62 -18.00
N GLU A 706 18.72 6.40 -18.56
CA GLU A 706 19.30 6.06 -19.88
C GLU A 706 18.32 5.29 -20.78
N PRO A 707 17.20 5.91 -21.21
CA PRO A 707 16.08 5.22 -21.85
C PRO A 707 16.43 4.50 -23.17
N GLU A 708 17.45 4.97 -23.89
CA GLU A 708 17.91 4.37 -25.15
C GLU A 708 18.90 3.21 -24.94
N GLN A 709 19.57 3.15 -23.78
CA GLN A 709 20.59 2.13 -23.48
C GLN A 709 20.00 0.91 -22.78
N GLN A 710 18.90 1.09 -22.04
CA GLN A 710 18.19 0.00 -21.37
C GLN A 710 16.69 0.14 -21.52
N TRP A 711 16.08 -0.80 -22.23
CA TRP A 711 14.64 -0.84 -22.44
C TRP A 711 14.12 -2.28 -22.54
N GLN A 712 12.83 -2.41 -22.29
CA GLN A 712 12.08 -3.65 -22.42
C GLN A 712 10.79 -3.38 -23.20
N ARG A 713 10.35 -4.35 -23.99
CA ARG A 713 9.06 -4.31 -24.70
C ARG A 713 8.37 -5.63 -24.47
N ARG A 714 7.15 -5.60 -23.94
CA ARG A 714 6.35 -6.79 -23.67
C ARG A 714 5.00 -6.67 -24.34
N LEU A 715 4.67 -7.64 -25.20
CA LEU A 715 3.38 -7.78 -25.86
C LEU A 715 2.71 -9.03 -25.34
N LEU A 716 1.48 -8.88 -24.86
CA LEU A 716 0.62 -9.97 -24.43
C LEU A 716 -0.56 -10.11 -25.38
N ALA A 717 -0.94 -11.35 -25.68
CA ALA A 717 -2.19 -11.65 -26.34
C ALA A 717 -2.94 -12.78 -25.63
N LEU A 718 -4.25 -12.64 -25.47
CA LEU A 718 -5.16 -13.71 -25.07
C LEU A 718 -5.92 -14.19 -26.30
N VAL A 719 -5.84 -15.49 -26.61
CA VAL A 719 -6.37 -16.08 -27.84
C VAL A 719 -7.45 -17.11 -27.52
N ASP A 720 -8.68 -16.82 -27.92
CA ASP A 720 -9.79 -17.75 -27.83
C ASP A 720 -9.70 -18.83 -28.92
N VAL A 721 -9.75 -20.08 -28.49
CA VAL A 721 -9.85 -21.24 -29.39
C VAL A 721 -11.28 -21.73 -29.50
N GLY A 722 -12.05 -21.59 -28.43
CA GLY A 722 -13.47 -21.89 -28.34
C GLY A 722 -14.12 -21.23 -27.12
N PRO A 723 -15.36 -21.60 -26.77
CA PRO A 723 -16.06 -21.04 -25.62
C PRO A 723 -15.34 -21.27 -24.28
N ASP A 724 -14.69 -22.41 -24.10
CA ASP A 724 -14.05 -22.88 -22.86
C ASP A 724 -12.52 -23.04 -22.99
N ALA A 725 -11.97 -23.00 -24.21
CA ALA A 725 -10.56 -23.23 -24.49
C ALA A 725 -9.84 -21.98 -25.02
N PHE A 726 -8.65 -21.71 -24.48
CA PHE A 726 -7.82 -20.57 -24.84
C PHE A 726 -6.34 -20.83 -24.54
N TYR A 727 -5.47 -19.97 -25.06
CA TYR A 727 -4.07 -19.87 -24.63
C TYR A 727 -3.65 -18.39 -24.64
N CYS A 728 -2.51 -18.10 -24.02
CA CYS A 728 -1.93 -16.76 -24.02
C CYS A 728 -0.56 -16.76 -24.69
N VAL A 729 -0.20 -15.61 -25.23
CA VAL A 729 1.09 -15.33 -25.86
C VAL A 729 1.78 -14.23 -25.05
N ASP A 730 3.05 -14.43 -24.72
CA ASP A 730 3.92 -13.42 -24.11
C ASP A 730 5.19 -13.28 -24.95
N LEU A 731 5.34 -12.12 -25.58
CA LEU A 731 6.49 -11.73 -26.39
C LEU A 731 7.28 -10.67 -25.64
N HIS A 732 8.49 -11.00 -25.18
CA HIS A 732 9.29 -10.11 -24.35
C HIS A 732 10.67 -9.87 -24.97
N ARG A 733 10.94 -8.61 -25.32
CA ARG A 733 12.28 -8.14 -25.72
C ARG A 733 12.93 -7.37 -24.58
N VAL A 734 14.19 -7.67 -24.34
CA VAL A 734 15.03 -7.05 -23.31
C VAL A 734 16.33 -6.59 -23.97
N PHE A 735 16.62 -5.29 -23.87
CA PHE A 735 17.82 -4.66 -24.41
C PHE A 735 18.61 -3.97 -23.31
N GLY A 736 19.94 -4.07 -23.37
CA GLY A 736 20.86 -3.36 -22.47
C GLY A 736 21.45 -4.24 -21.37
N GLY A 737 22.38 -3.67 -20.62
CA GLY A 737 23.17 -4.37 -19.61
C GLY A 737 24.24 -5.31 -20.20
N ASP A 738 25.07 -5.83 -19.31
CA ASP A 738 26.12 -6.82 -19.60
C ASP A 738 25.58 -8.25 -19.50
N GLU A 739 24.56 -8.44 -18.67
CA GLU A 739 23.81 -9.69 -18.57
C GLU A 739 22.33 -9.42 -18.28
N GLN A 740 21.49 -10.41 -18.59
CA GLN A 740 20.05 -10.32 -18.43
C GLN A 740 19.51 -11.59 -17.83
N TRP A 741 18.52 -11.42 -16.95
CA TRP A 741 17.79 -12.52 -16.33
C TRP A 741 16.29 -12.33 -16.55
N TRP A 742 15.56 -13.43 -16.77
CA TRP A 742 14.09 -13.47 -16.83
C TRP A 742 13.59 -14.55 -15.88
N ALA A 743 12.63 -14.21 -15.03
CA ALA A 743 12.11 -15.11 -14.00
C ALA A 743 10.69 -15.58 -14.30
N PHE A 744 10.43 -16.83 -13.96
CA PHE A 744 9.11 -17.45 -14.00
C PHE A 744 9.01 -18.54 -12.95
N HIS A 745 7.85 -18.70 -12.33
CA HIS A 745 7.55 -19.81 -11.42
C HIS A 745 6.12 -20.30 -11.65
N GLY A 746 5.88 -21.58 -11.37
CA GLY A 746 4.51 -22.10 -11.31
C GLY A 746 4.07 -22.27 -9.86
N GLN A 747 2.80 -22.57 -9.65
CA GLN A 747 2.31 -22.93 -8.31
C GLN A 747 2.82 -24.32 -7.90
N GLU A 748 2.65 -24.68 -6.62
CA GLU A 748 2.95 -26.04 -6.15
C GLU A 748 2.19 -27.09 -6.96
N GLY A 749 2.84 -28.21 -7.25
CA GLY A 749 2.31 -29.23 -8.13
C GLY A 749 3.37 -30.19 -8.64
N ASP A 750 2.96 -31.19 -9.41
CA ASP A 750 3.91 -32.04 -10.14
C ASP A 750 4.49 -31.24 -11.31
N PHE A 751 5.81 -31.25 -11.44
CA PHE A 751 6.54 -30.48 -12.43
C PHE A 751 7.26 -31.40 -13.42
N THR A 752 7.05 -31.16 -14.71
CA THR A 752 7.70 -31.92 -15.78
C THR A 752 8.19 -31.00 -16.90
N THR A 753 9.21 -31.43 -17.64
CA THR A 753 9.79 -30.68 -18.75
C THR A 753 10.03 -31.56 -19.96
N HIS A 754 10.14 -30.93 -21.13
CA HIS A 754 10.53 -31.58 -22.38
C HIS A 754 11.37 -30.64 -23.23
N GLY A 755 12.37 -31.17 -23.94
CA GLY A 755 13.27 -30.38 -24.78
C GLY A 755 14.33 -29.59 -24.00
N ILE A 756 14.46 -29.83 -22.68
CA ILE A 756 15.44 -29.17 -21.81
C ILE A 756 16.46 -30.20 -21.33
N PRO A 757 17.67 -30.26 -21.91
CA PRO A 757 18.71 -31.21 -21.49
C PRO A 757 19.38 -30.77 -20.17
N LEU A 758 18.68 -30.99 -19.06
CA LEU A 758 19.09 -30.53 -17.73
C LEU A 758 20.33 -31.26 -17.19
N THR A 759 21.24 -30.49 -16.59
CA THR A 759 22.40 -30.98 -15.83
C THR A 759 22.38 -30.38 -14.43
N SER A 760 22.37 -31.23 -13.41
CA SER A 760 22.38 -30.78 -12.01
C SER A 760 23.72 -30.14 -11.62
N GLN A 761 23.65 -28.99 -10.97
CA GLN A 761 24.78 -28.33 -10.32
C GLN A 761 25.18 -29.12 -9.07
N LYS A 762 26.49 -29.25 -8.82
CA LYS A 762 26.98 -29.92 -7.60
C LYS A 762 26.95 -28.97 -6.40
N GLY A 763 25.84 -28.98 -5.67
CA GLY A 763 25.68 -28.22 -4.43
C GLY A 763 25.40 -26.73 -4.62
N GLY A 764 25.41 -26.01 -3.50
CA GLY A 764 25.25 -24.56 -3.45
C GLY A 764 23.87 -24.06 -3.90
N THR A 765 23.88 -22.84 -4.43
CA THR A 765 22.68 -22.07 -4.84
C THR A 765 22.87 -21.50 -6.24
N LEU A 766 21.91 -20.73 -6.75
CA LEU A 766 22.02 -20.06 -8.05
C LEU A 766 23.24 -19.11 -8.09
N ALA A 767 23.64 -18.56 -6.94
CA ALA A 767 24.85 -17.76 -6.75
C ALA A 767 26.15 -18.52 -7.07
N GLY A 768 26.15 -19.86 -6.98
CA GLY A 768 27.28 -20.71 -7.33
C GLY A 768 27.29 -22.05 -6.58
N PRO A 769 28.05 -23.04 -7.07
CA PRO A 769 28.11 -24.39 -6.49
C PRO A 769 28.69 -24.41 -5.06
N ASP A 770 29.53 -23.42 -4.72
CA ASP A 770 30.18 -23.31 -3.42
C ASP A 770 29.53 -22.27 -2.50
N VAL A 771 28.39 -21.68 -2.90
CA VAL A 771 27.68 -20.65 -2.12
C VAL A 771 26.56 -21.29 -1.31
N PRO A 772 26.67 -21.36 0.03
CA PRO A 772 25.62 -21.87 0.89
C PRO A 772 24.31 -21.06 0.78
N TYR A 773 23.21 -21.69 1.18
CA TYR A 773 21.92 -21.01 1.30
C TYR A 773 22.02 -19.83 2.29
N GLY A 774 21.64 -18.63 1.87
CA GLY A 774 21.64 -17.42 2.67
C GLY A 774 23.03 -16.89 3.06
N ASP A 775 24.08 -17.18 2.27
CA ASP A 775 25.45 -16.75 2.59
C ASP A 775 25.59 -15.22 2.68
N GLU A 776 25.75 -14.72 3.90
CA GLU A 776 25.81 -13.28 4.20
C GLU A 776 27.04 -12.60 3.58
N LYS A 777 28.18 -13.31 3.47
CA LYS A 777 29.40 -12.74 2.89
C LYS A 777 29.25 -12.56 1.39
N TRP A 778 28.60 -13.52 0.73
CA TRP A 778 28.28 -13.41 -0.68
C TRP A 778 27.30 -12.26 -0.93
N LEU A 779 26.23 -12.17 -0.12
CA LEU A 779 25.24 -11.09 -0.22
C LEU A 779 25.90 -9.71 -0.10
N GLU A 780 26.78 -9.52 0.89
CA GLU A 780 27.55 -8.29 1.05
C GLU A 780 28.44 -7.99 -0.18
N ALA A 781 29.21 -8.99 -0.63
CA ALA A 781 30.11 -8.86 -1.78
C ALA A 781 29.37 -8.58 -3.10
N SER A 782 28.12 -9.04 -3.22
CA SER A 782 27.24 -8.83 -4.37
C SER A 782 26.48 -7.50 -4.32
N GLY A 783 26.74 -6.65 -3.32
CA GLY A 783 26.14 -5.33 -3.20
C GLY A 783 24.74 -5.33 -2.58
N CYS A 784 24.31 -6.44 -1.94
CA CYS A 784 23.14 -6.40 -1.07
C CYS A 784 23.46 -5.58 0.19
N THR A 785 22.43 -4.99 0.77
CA THR A 785 22.54 -4.22 2.02
C THR A 785 21.80 -4.93 3.14
N HIS A 786 22.23 -4.71 4.38
CA HIS A 786 21.59 -5.28 5.56
C HIS A 786 20.81 -4.19 6.31
N ASP A 787 19.49 -4.31 6.38
CA ASP A 787 18.63 -3.51 7.24
C ASP A 787 18.62 -4.11 8.66
N GLY A 788 18.92 -3.29 9.68
CA GLY A 788 18.99 -3.75 11.07
C GLY A 788 17.68 -4.28 11.66
N THR A 789 16.55 -4.04 10.98
CA THR A 789 15.22 -4.53 11.40
C THR A 789 14.78 -5.72 10.54
N TYR A 790 14.92 -5.62 9.22
CA TYR A 790 14.32 -6.54 8.24
C TYR A 790 15.30 -7.47 7.52
N GLY A 791 16.60 -7.36 7.78
CA GLY A 791 17.65 -8.25 7.27
C GLY A 791 18.21 -7.84 5.90
N TRP A 792 18.78 -8.81 5.17
CA TRP A 792 19.41 -8.59 3.87
C TRP A 792 18.40 -8.26 2.77
N GLN A 793 18.77 -7.33 1.88
CA GLN A 793 17.97 -6.88 0.74
C GLN A 793 18.83 -6.49 -0.47
N GLY A 794 18.29 -6.65 -1.68
CA GLY A 794 18.93 -6.22 -2.91
C GLY A 794 18.53 -7.04 -4.14
N VAL A 795 18.87 -6.56 -5.33
CA VAL A 795 18.49 -7.19 -6.61
C VAL A 795 19.05 -8.60 -6.81
N LEU A 796 20.18 -8.92 -6.17
CA LEU A 796 20.82 -10.25 -6.20
C LEU A 796 20.49 -11.12 -4.97
N PHE A 797 19.71 -10.61 -4.01
CA PHE A 797 19.31 -11.35 -2.81
C PHE A 797 18.77 -12.78 -3.08
N PRO A 798 17.93 -13.02 -4.10
CA PRO A 798 17.36 -14.36 -4.36
C PRO A 798 18.40 -15.41 -4.74
N PHE A 799 19.56 -15.00 -5.27
CA PHE A 799 20.54 -15.94 -5.83
C PHE A 799 21.13 -16.85 -4.76
N ALA A 800 21.28 -16.33 -3.53
CA ALA A 800 21.70 -17.11 -2.38
C ALA A 800 20.56 -17.96 -1.76
N HIS A 801 19.33 -17.87 -2.27
CA HIS A 801 18.14 -18.53 -1.70
C HIS A 801 17.44 -19.49 -2.67
N LEU A 802 17.86 -19.53 -3.94
CA LEU A 802 17.42 -20.50 -4.94
C LEU A 802 18.41 -21.67 -4.99
N TYR A 803 17.94 -22.89 -4.77
CA TYR A 803 18.77 -24.10 -4.58
C TYR A 803 18.31 -25.24 -5.49
N ASN A 804 18.92 -26.43 -5.38
CA ASN A 804 18.69 -27.57 -6.29
C ASN A 804 18.80 -27.18 -7.77
N VAL A 805 19.88 -26.47 -8.10
CA VAL A 805 20.06 -25.84 -9.41
C VAL A 805 20.32 -26.89 -10.50
N GLU A 806 19.57 -26.83 -11.58
CA GLU A 806 19.81 -27.56 -12.82
C GLU A 806 19.94 -26.59 -13.98
N ARG A 807 20.87 -26.84 -14.91
CA ARG A 807 21.17 -25.92 -16.02
C ARG A 807 21.05 -26.63 -17.36
N ALA A 808 20.59 -25.91 -18.38
CA ALA A 808 20.52 -26.39 -19.75
C ALA A 808 20.70 -25.25 -20.77
N ARG A 809 21.11 -25.60 -21.98
CA ARG A 809 21.07 -24.72 -23.16
C ARG A 809 20.29 -25.44 -24.26
N PRO A 810 18.96 -25.31 -24.30
CA PRO A 810 18.16 -25.95 -25.32
C PRO A 810 18.50 -25.39 -26.71
N ASP A 811 18.47 -26.24 -27.73
CA ASP A 811 18.77 -25.92 -29.14
C ASP A 811 17.51 -25.91 -30.02
N GLY A 812 16.33 -26.10 -29.43
CA GLY A 812 15.03 -26.07 -30.09
C GLY A 812 13.89 -25.76 -29.12
N PRO A 813 12.62 -25.89 -29.58
CA PRO A 813 11.45 -25.66 -28.76
C PRO A 813 11.42 -26.56 -27.52
N TRP A 814 10.97 -26.01 -26.40
CA TRP A 814 10.84 -26.74 -25.14
C TRP A 814 9.59 -26.32 -24.38
N TRP A 815 9.19 -27.10 -23.39
CA TRP A 815 8.13 -26.73 -22.47
C TRP A 815 8.38 -27.21 -21.04
N ALA A 816 7.73 -26.52 -20.11
CA ALA A 816 7.64 -26.86 -18.70
C ALA A 816 6.16 -26.87 -18.28
N ASP A 817 5.74 -27.88 -17.53
CA ASP A 817 4.34 -28.16 -17.22
C ASP A 817 4.17 -28.38 -15.71
N TRP A 818 3.21 -27.68 -15.13
CA TRP A 818 2.83 -27.78 -13.73
C TRP A 818 1.42 -28.35 -13.62
N ALA A 819 1.30 -29.56 -13.08
CA ALA A 819 0.02 -30.11 -12.64
C ALA A 819 -0.33 -29.48 -11.28
N LEU A 820 -1.29 -28.55 -11.23
CA LEU A 820 -1.52 -27.74 -10.05
C LEU A 820 -2.03 -28.62 -8.89
N LYS A 821 -1.37 -28.55 -7.73
CA LYS A 821 -1.63 -29.39 -6.54
C LYS A 821 -3.09 -29.41 -6.10
N ASN A 822 -3.79 -28.28 -6.22
CA ASN A 822 -5.20 -28.12 -5.82
C ASN A 822 -6.16 -27.97 -7.02
N GLY A 823 -5.71 -28.32 -8.22
CA GLY A 823 -6.39 -28.04 -9.48
C GLY A 823 -7.29 -29.15 -10.03
N ASP A 824 -7.30 -30.34 -9.41
CA ASP A 824 -8.08 -31.51 -9.86
C ASP A 824 -7.92 -31.82 -11.36
N GLY A 825 -6.67 -31.97 -11.82
CA GLY A 825 -6.35 -32.21 -13.24
C GLY A 825 -6.19 -30.94 -14.07
N LEU A 826 -6.18 -29.76 -13.43
CA LEU A 826 -5.79 -28.50 -14.03
C LEU A 826 -4.26 -28.37 -14.11
N HIS A 827 -3.76 -28.04 -15.29
CA HIS A 827 -2.36 -27.78 -15.55
C HIS A 827 -2.17 -26.33 -16.00
N LEU A 828 -0.96 -25.81 -15.78
CA LEU A 828 -0.43 -24.65 -16.50
C LEU A 828 0.85 -25.06 -17.20
N ARG A 829 0.91 -24.92 -18.52
CA ARG A 829 2.11 -25.18 -19.31
C ARG A 829 2.69 -23.88 -19.87
N LEU A 830 4.01 -23.74 -19.73
CA LEU A 830 4.83 -22.75 -20.41
C LEU A 830 5.52 -23.44 -21.59
N THR A 831 5.14 -23.07 -22.82
CA THR A 831 5.82 -23.53 -24.05
C THR A 831 6.68 -22.41 -24.61
N MET A 832 7.91 -22.72 -25.02
CA MET A 832 8.90 -21.76 -25.52
C MET A 832 9.31 -22.15 -26.95
N PRO A 833 8.62 -21.63 -27.98
CA PRO A 833 8.95 -21.91 -29.37
C PRO A 833 10.31 -21.34 -29.80
N ALA A 834 10.75 -20.23 -29.18
CA ALA A 834 12.05 -19.63 -29.41
C ALA A 834 12.54 -18.82 -28.21
N ALA A 835 13.79 -19.09 -27.83
CA ALA A 835 14.62 -18.25 -26.97
C ALA A 835 16.09 -18.53 -27.33
N GLU A 836 16.62 -17.84 -28.34
CA GLU A 836 17.99 -18.11 -28.81
C GLU A 836 19.05 -17.57 -27.85
N GLY A 837 20.13 -18.33 -27.66
CA GLY A 837 21.32 -17.87 -26.92
C GLY A 837 21.17 -17.78 -25.40
N VAL A 838 20.04 -18.23 -24.83
CA VAL A 838 19.80 -18.20 -23.38
C VAL A 838 20.14 -19.52 -22.71
N GLU A 839 20.66 -19.45 -21.48
CA GLU A 839 20.75 -20.58 -20.56
C GLU A 839 19.45 -20.68 -19.75
N VAL A 840 18.91 -21.89 -19.60
CA VAL A 840 17.78 -22.18 -18.74
C VAL A 840 18.30 -22.73 -17.42
N ASN A 841 17.94 -22.08 -16.31
CA ASN A 841 18.26 -22.52 -14.96
C ASN A 841 16.96 -22.90 -14.25
N LEU A 842 16.84 -24.14 -13.80
CA LEU A 842 15.77 -24.60 -12.93
C LEU A 842 16.25 -24.64 -11.49
N CYS A 843 15.45 -24.11 -10.56
CA CYS A 843 15.77 -24.06 -9.15
C CYS A 843 14.54 -24.39 -8.31
N ASP A 844 14.76 -24.80 -7.07
CA ASP A 844 13.75 -24.78 -6.01
C ASP A 844 13.85 -23.49 -5.21
N GLY A 845 12.69 -22.99 -4.78
CA GLY A 845 12.58 -21.80 -3.95
C GLY A 845 11.53 -21.94 -2.86
N THR A 846 11.82 -21.32 -1.70
CA THR A 846 10.91 -21.21 -0.55
C THR A 846 11.21 -19.91 0.17
N SER A 847 10.20 -19.36 0.88
CA SER A 847 10.36 -18.11 1.63
C SER A 847 11.45 -18.28 2.72
N PRO A 848 12.51 -17.43 2.72
CA PRO A 848 13.55 -17.48 3.74
C PRO A 848 13.07 -17.00 5.13
N ALA A 849 11.82 -16.54 5.24
CA ALA A 849 11.18 -16.12 6.48
C ALA A 849 10.89 -17.25 7.49
N GLY A 850 11.21 -18.50 7.14
CA GLY A 850 11.00 -19.68 7.98
C GLY A 850 9.60 -20.31 7.85
N GLY A 851 9.45 -21.53 8.36
CA GLY A 851 8.19 -22.28 8.34
C GLY A 851 7.81 -22.93 7.00
N HIS A 852 8.67 -22.85 5.97
CA HIS A 852 8.54 -23.54 4.67
C HIS A 852 7.09 -23.61 4.13
N PRO A 853 6.44 -22.45 3.89
CA PRO A 853 5.01 -22.39 3.55
C PRO A 853 4.67 -23.02 2.19
N TYR A 854 5.68 -23.11 1.32
CA TYR A 854 5.63 -23.71 -0.01
C TYR A 854 7.05 -24.10 -0.42
N GLU A 855 7.16 -24.96 -1.42
CA GLU A 855 8.38 -25.18 -2.20
C GLU A 855 7.96 -25.28 -3.67
N MET A 856 8.43 -24.35 -4.51
CA MET A 856 8.02 -24.28 -5.93
C MET A 856 9.24 -24.31 -6.86
N LYS A 857 8.98 -24.57 -8.14
CA LYS A 857 9.99 -24.58 -9.20
C LYS A 857 10.10 -23.20 -9.85
N TRP A 858 11.32 -22.68 -9.88
CA TRP A 858 11.71 -21.46 -10.57
C TRP A 858 12.41 -21.80 -11.89
N ILE A 859 12.06 -21.06 -12.95
CA ILE A 859 12.76 -21.03 -14.23
C ILE A 859 13.39 -19.65 -14.37
N LEU A 860 14.71 -19.62 -14.53
CA LEU A 860 15.50 -18.42 -14.75
C LEU A 860 16.19 -18.54 -16.11
N LEU A 861 15.84 -17.66 -17.06
CA LEU A 861 16.60 -17.53 -18.30
C LEU A 861 17.76 -16.56 -18.06
N HIS A 862 18.97 -16.96 -18.44
CA HIS A 862 20.17 -16.16 -18.29
C HIS A 862 20.86 -15.93 -19.62
N ASN A 863 21.12 -14.67 -19.95
CA ASN A 863 21.88 -14.26 -21.12
C ASN A 863 23.06 -13.39 -20.70
N LYS A 864 24.29 -13.90 -20.90
CA LYS A 864 25.55 -13.18 -20.73
C LYS A 864 26.24 -12.94 -22.08
N GLY A 865 25.45 -12.53 -23.08
CA GLY A 865 25.90 -12.27 -24.43
C GLY A 865 26.80 -11.04 -24.56
N GLN A 866 27.04 -10.58 -25.79
CA GLN A 866 27.81 -9.36 -26.03
C GLN A 866 27.04 -8.12 -25.54
N ALA A 867 27.67 -7.28 -24.72
CA ALA A 867 27.08 -6.02 -24.28
C ALA A 867 26.93 -5.02 -25.46
N PRO A 868 25.79 -4.33 -25.62
CA PRO A 868 24.56 -4.49 -24.83
C PRO A 868 23.84 -5.81 -25.15
N ALA A 869 23.49 -6.56 -24.10
CA ALA A 869 22.82 -7.85 -24.26
C ALA A 869 21.43 -7.69 -24.89
N LYS A 870 21.00 -8.73 -25.61
CA LYS A 870 19.71 -8.81 -26.31
C LYS A 870 19.07 -10.16 -26.03
N THR A 871 17.91 -10.14 -25.39
CA THR A 871 17.10 -11.34 -25.18
C THR A 871 15.73 -11.13 -25.81
N GLN A 872 15.27 -12.10 -26.58
CA GLN A 872 13.93 -12.16 -27.15
C GLN A 872 13.31 -13.49 -26.77
N VAL A 873 12.20 -13.42 -26.04
CA VAL A 873 11.44 -14.57 -25.56
C VAL A 873 10.09 -14.59 -26.25
N VAL A 874 9.76 -15.74 -26.84
CA VAL A 874 8.40 -16.06 -27.30
C VAL A 874 7.91 -17.19 -26.42
N SER A 875 6.87 -16.94 -25.65
CA SER A 875 6.28 -17.96 -24.78
C SER A 875 4.77 -18.06 -24.93
N LEU A 876 4.26 -19.27 -24.76
CA LEU A 876 2.83 -19.58 -24.76
C LEU A 876 2.46 -20.10 -23.38
N LEU A 877 1.42 -19.52 -22.78
CA LEU A 877 0.84 -19.98 -21.52
C LEU A 877 -0.46 -20.71 -21.83
N GLU A 878 -0.51 -21.98 -21.45
CA GLU A 878 -1.58 -22.89 -21.80
C GLU A 878 -2.15 -23.52 -20.51
N PRO A 879 -3.29 -23.02 -20.02
CA PRO A 879 -4.01 -23.68 -18.95
C PRO A 879 -5.01 -24.70 -19.51
N TYR A 880 -4.93 -25.95 -19.06
CA TYR A 880 -5.78 -27.02 -19.59
C TYR A 880 -6.22 -28.03 -18.53
N MET A 881 -7.37 -28.66 -18.76
CA MET A 881 -7.88 -29.76 -17.93
C MET A 881 -7.52 -31.10 -18.55
N ASN A 882 -6.61 -31.85 -17.91
CA ASN A 882 -6.15 -33.20 -18.24
C ASN A 882 -5.43 -33.37 -19.58
N THR A 883 -5.91 -32.75 -20.67
CA THR A 883 -5.35 -32.88 -22.03
C THR A 883 -4.92 -31.53 -22.57
N PRO A 884 -3.66 -31.37 -23.05
CA PRO A 884 -3.21 -30.12 -23.63
C PRO A 884 -3.90 -29.85 -24.98
N LEU A 885 -4.17 -28.56 -25.21
CA LEU A 885 -4.71 -27.94 -26.41
C LEU A 885 -3.65 -27.82 -27.52
N ILE A 886 -2.45 -27.35 -27.17
CA ILE A 886 -1.31 -27.13 -28.06
C ILE A 886 -0.60 -28.47 -28.28
N ARG A 887 -0.58 -28.92 -29.54
CA ARG A 887 0.14 -30.12 -29.96
C ARG A 887 1.60 -29.82 -30.24
N GLU A 888 1.84 -28.71 -30.91
CA GLU A 888 3.17 -28.25 -31.30
C GLU A 888 3.14 -26.72 -31.44
N ALA A 889 4.25 -26.08 -31.09
CA ALA A 889 4.47 -24.68 -31.41
C ALA A 889 5.89 -24.48 -31.91
N ARG A 890 6.04 -23.74 -33.00
CA ARG A 890 7.34 -23.47 -33.63
C ARG A 890 7.50 -22.00 -33.94
N ALA A 891 8.72 -21.50 -33.82
CA ALA A 891 9.04 -20.17 -34.28
C ALA A 891 8.99 -20.08 -35.80
N LEU A 892 8.58 -18.92 -36.31
CA LEU A 892 8.58 -18.60 -37.72
C LEU A 892 9.70 -17.61 -38.04
N ARG A 893 10.44 -17.90 -39.11
CA ARG A 893 11.40 -16.94 -39.65
C ARG A 893 10.67 -15.87 -40.45
N LEU A 894 10.96 -14.62 -40.13
CA LEU A 894 10.41 -13.45 -40.80
C LEU A 894 11.51 -12.64 -41.50
N SER A 895 11.16 -11.96 -42.58
CA SER A 895 12.09 -11.08 -43.28
C SER A 895 12.34 -9.75 -42.55
N GLY A 896 13.58 -9.26 -42.65
CA GLY A 896 13.98 -7.93 -42.18
C GLY A 896 14.50 -7.90 -40.74
N ASP A 897 14.70 -6.68 -40.23
CA ASP A 897 15.09 -6.36 -38.85
C ASP A 897 13.92 -5.71 -38.12
N ASP A 898 13.91 -5.74 -36.80
CA ASP A 898 12.90 -5.08 -35.97
C ASP A 898 13.51 -4.57 -34.66
N GLU A 899 13.81 -3.27 -34.59
CA GLU A 899 14.50 -2.64 -33.45
C GLU A 899 15.86 -3.31 -33.12
N GLY A 900 16.58 -3.84 -34.11
CA GLY A 900 17.83 -4.57 -33.91
C GLY A 900 17.66 -5.99 -33.37
N PHE A 901 16.44 -6.54 -33.41
CA PHE A 901 16.09 -7.93 -33.15
C PHE A 901 15.57 -8.62 -34.41
N ALA A 902 15.55 -9.96 -34.40
CA ALA A 902 14.78 -10.72 -35.37
C ALA A 902 13.28 -10.41 -35.19
N PRO A 903 12.51 -10.22 -36.27
CA PRO A 903 11.06 -10.02 -36.15
C PRO A 903 10.39 -11.28 -35.58
N VAL A 904 9.31 -11.11 -34.82
CA VAL A 904 8.71 -12.19 -34.03
C VAL A 904 7.55 -12.84 -34.76
N GLY A 905 7.59 -14.17 -34.91
CA GLY A 905 6.47 -14.96 -35.37
C GLY A 905 6.48 -16.38 -34.81
N CYS A 906 5.30 -16.98 -34.63
CA CYS A 906 5.17 -18.40 -34.30
C CYS A 906 3.91 -19.01 -34.93
N GLU A 907 3.98 -20.32 -35.17
CA GLU A 907 2.83 -21.17 -35.48
C GLU A 907 2.49 -22.04 -34.29
N VAL A 908 1.20 -22.15 -34.00
CA VAL A 908 0.63 -22.99 -32.95
C VAL A 908 -0.31 -23.99 -33.63
N HIS A 909 0.07 -25.26 -33.58
CA HIS A 909 -0.72 -26.35 -34.12
C HIS A 909 -1.63 -26.93 -33.05
N LEU A 910 -2.93 -26.85 -33.31
CA LEU A 910 -4.02 -27.38 -32.50
C LEU A 910 -4.67 -28.56 -33.24
N ASP A 911 -5.69 -29.17 -32.64
CA ASP A 911 -6.44 -30.22 -33.32
C ASP A 911 -7.25 -29.65 -34.51
N GLY A 912 -6.80 -29.92 -35.73
CA GLY A 912 -7.42 -29.47 -36.98
C GLY A 912 -7.39 -27.96 -37.24
N ARG A 913 -6.65 -27.18 -36.44
CA ARG A 913 -6.51 -25.71 -36.53
C ARG A 913 -5.05 -25.31 -36.43
N THR A 914 -4.60 -24.39 -37.27
CA THR A 914 -3.28 -23.76 -37.16
C THR A 914 -3.46 -22.26 -36.95
N ASP A 915 -2.84 -21.76 -35.89
CA ASP A 915 -2.80 -20.34 -35.58
C ASP A 915 -1.41 -19.80 -35.88
N THR A 916 -1.33 -18.71 -36.62
CA THR A 916 -0.10 -17.97 -36.92
C THR A 916 -0.17 -16.61 -36.23
N ILE A 917 0.80 -16.33 -35.37
CA ILE A 917 0.91 -15.08 -34.60
C ILE A 917 2.18 -14.36 -35.02
N LEU A 918 2.06 -13.09 -35.40
CA LEU A 918 3.19 -12.27 -35.85
C LEU A 918 3.15 -10.90 -35.18
N ALA A 919 4.32 -10.34 -34.85
CA ALA A 919 4.44 -9.04 -34.23
C ALA A 919 5.60 -8.23 -34.82
N SER A 920 5.43 -6.90 -34.85
CA SER A 920 6.43 -5.94 -35.32
C SER A 920 6.37 -4.67 -34.46
N ALA A 921 7.52 -4.07 -34.16
CA ALA A 921 7.56 -2.76 -33.51
C ALA A 921 7.19 -1.64 -34.50
N ASP A 922 7.60 -1.78 -35.77
CA ASP A 922 7.21 -0.88 -36.85
C ASP A 922 5.92 -1.37 -37.53
N PRO A 923 4.82 -0.60 -37.48
CA PRO A 923 3.55 -0.96 -38.11
C PRO A 923 3.56 -0.89 -39.65
N GLY A 924 4.51 -0.16 -40.25
CA GLY A 924 4.62 0.03 -41.69
C GLY A 924 5.60 -0.91 -42.38
N ALA A 925 6.43 -1.64 -41.62
CA ALA A 925 7.40 -2.57 -42.17
C ALA A 925 6.69 -3.75 -42.85
N HIS A 926 6.87 -3.89 -44.16
CA HIS A 926 6.41 -5.06 -44.91
C HIS A 926 7.31 -6.27 -44.58
N ARG A 927 6.69 -7.35 -44.15
CA ARG A 927 7.34 -8.59 -43.72
C ARG A 927 6.71 -9.79 -44.41
N THR A 928 7.54 -10.77 -44.72
CA THR A 928 7.17 -12.07 -45.27
C THR A 928 7.49 -13.15 -44.25
N ALA A 929 6.60 -14.11 -44.10
CA ALA A 929 6.79 -15.34 -43.34
C ALA A 929 6.88 -16.54 -44.28
N GLU A 930 7.50 -17.62 -43.81
CA GLU A 930 7.43 -18.92 -44.48
C GLU A 930 5.95 -19.33 -44.70
N GLY A 931 5.65 -20.06 -45.78
CA GLY A 931 4.27 -20.44 -46.12
C GLY A 931 3.44 -19.35 -46.84
N GLY A 932 4.06 -18.26 -47.28
CA GLY A 932 3.46 -17.27 -48.19
C GLY A 932 2.57 -16.23 -47.51
N LEU A 933 2.70 -16.04 -46.19
CA LEU A 933 2.02 -14.99 -45.45
C LEU A 933 2.85 -13.70 -45.50
N GLU A 934 2.20 -12.59 -45.82
CA GLU A 934 2.76 -11.24 -45.84
C GLU A 934 1.99 -10.32 -44.90
N PHE A 935 2.68 -9.45 -44.18
CA PHE A 935 2.02 -8.47 -43.32
C PHE A 935 2.79 -7.17 -43.16
N ALA A 936 2.07 -6.12 -42.75
CA ALA A 936 2.59 -4.88 -42.21
C ALA A 936 1.65 -4.44 -41.08
N GLY A 937 2.10 -4.58 -39.82
CA GLY A 937 1.32 -4.23 -38.65
C GLY A 937 1.98 -4.58 -37.33
N ARG A 938 1.50 -3.98 -36.23
CA ARG A 938 2.03 -4.20 -34.88
C ARG A 938 1.79 -5.62 -34.37
N PHE A 939 0.57 -6.12 -34.58
CA PHE A 939 0.16 -7.46 -34.21
C PHE A 939 -0.76 -8.06 -35.27
N VAL A 940 -0.52 -9.32 -35.58
CA VAL A 940 -1.25 -10.09 -36.59
C VAL A 940 -1.57 -11.46 -36.03
N PHE A 941 -2.82 -11.86 -36.21
CA PHE A 941 -3.29 -13.21 -35.94
C PHE A 941 -4.00 -13.76 -37.17
N HIS A 942 -3.60 -14.94 -37.61
CA HIS A 942 -4.22 -15.64 -38.72
C HIS A 942 -4.48 -17.09 -38.31
N SER A 943 -5.75 -17.51 -38.33
CA SER A 943 -6.15 -18.88 -38.00
C SER A 943 -6.78 -19.55 -39.21
N GLU A 944 -6.42 -20.80 -39.46
CA GLU A 944 -6.97 -21.60 -40.56
C GLU A 944 -7.31 -23.04 -40.16
N LYS A 945 -8.30 -23.61 -40.85
CA LYS A 945 -8.64 -25.03 -40.83
C LYS A 945 -8.64 -25.55 -42.26
N GLU A 946 -7.86 -26.62 -42.51
CA GLU A 946 -7.72 -27.21 -43.85
C GLU A 946 -7.36 -26.17 -44.94
N GLY A 947 -6.53 -25.18 -44.59
CA GLY A 947 -6.11 -24.09 -45.49
C GLY A 947 -7.16 -22.99 -45.72
N VAL A 948 -8.34 -23.08 -45.10
CA VAL A 948 -9.38 -22.04 -45.18
C VAL A 948 -9.26 -21.11 -43.96
N PRO A 949 -9.14 -19.79 -44.15
CA PRO A 949 -9.08 -18.84 -43.03
C PRO A 949 -10.37 -18.85 -42.23
N VAL A 950 -10.24 -19.04 -40.92
CA VAL A 950 -11.34 -18.97 -39.94
C VAL A 950 -11.30 -17.68 -39.11
N ALA A 951 -10.13 -17.09 -38.92
CA ALA A 951 -9.98 -15.77 -38.31
C ALA A 951 -8.76 -15.02 -38.86
N MET A 952 -8.89 -13.71 -39.07
CA MET A 952 -7.81 -12.80 -39.42
C MET A 952 -7.96 -11.53 -38.58
N SER A 953 -6.94 -11.22 -37.77
CA SER A 953 -6.89 -10.00 -36.98
C SER A 953 -5.62 -9.22 -37.30
N LEU A 954 -5.78 -7.93 -37.56
CA LEU A 954 -4.69 -6.99 -37.83
C LEU A 954 -4.86 -5.79 -36.91
N VAL A 955 -3.84 -5.50 -36.09
CA VAL A 955 -3.84 -4.37 -35.16
C VAL A 955 -2.64 -3.47 -35.43
N GLY A 956 -2.91 -2.18 -35.59
CA GLY A 956 -1.91 -1.15 -35.91
C GLY A 956 -1.17 -1.47 -37.21
N GLY A 957 -1.86 -1.68 -38.33
CA GLY A 957 -1.24 -2.15 -39.57
C GLY A 957 -2.05 -1.88 -40.82
N THR A 958 -1.46 -2.15 -41.98
CA THR A 958 -2.04 -1.89 -43.31
C THR A 958 -2.23 -3.13 -44.16
N LEU A 959 -1.58 -4.25 -43.83
CA LEU A 959 -1.61 -5.46 -44.64
C LEU A 959 -1.55 -6.72 -43.78
N LEU A 960 -2.42 -7.67 -44.09
CA LEU A 960 -2.28 -9.09 -43.76
C LEU A 960 -2.78 -9.88 -44.96
N ARG A 961 -1.95 -10.75 -45.53
CA ARG A 961 -2.31 -11.57 -46.70
C ARG A 961 -1.68 -12.96 -46.62
N LYS A 962 -2.43 -13.99 -46.96
CA LYS A 962 -1.93 -15.35 -47.21
C LYS A 962 -2.63 -15.89 -48.46
N GLY A 963 -1.87 -16.10 -49.53
CA GLY A 963 -2.45 -16.45 -50.84
C GLY A 963 -3.39 -15.36 -51.36
N GLU A 964 -4.62 -15.73 -51.71
CA GLU A 964 -5.67 -14.83 -52.21
C GLU A 964 -6.52 -14.19 -51.10
N HIS A 965 -6.26 -14.51 -49.83
CA HIS A 965 -7.05 -14.04 -48.70
C HIS A 965 -6.30 -13.00 -47.88
N GLY A 966 -6.99 -11.98 -47.38
CA GLY A 966 -6.34 -10.96 -46.58
C GLY A 966 -7.18 -9.73 -46.27
N VAL A 967 -6.54 -8.78 -45.59
CA VAL A 967 -7.08 -7.46 -45.25
C VAL A 967 -6.08 -6.36 -45.63
N ARG A 968 -6.59 -5.23 -46.12
CA ARG A 968 -5.82 -4.05 -46.50
C ARG A 968 -6.47 -2.76 -45.99
N LEU A 969 -5.65 -1.87 -45.44
CA LEU A 969 -6.02 -0.52 -45.00
C LEU A 969 -5.06 0.52 -45.57
N GLU A 970 -5.50 1.77 -45.64
CA GLU A 970 -4.68 2.89 -46.13
C GLU A 970 -3.60 3.34 -45.14
N SER A 971 -3.91 3.28 -43.83
CA SER A 971 -3.00 3.66 -42.76
C SER A 971 -3.08 2.68 -41.59
N PRO A 972 -2.01 2.56 -40.78
CA PRO A 972 -2.02 1.69 -39.61
C PRO A 972 -2.76 2.29 -38.41
N GLU A 973 -2.95 3.61 -38.39
CA GLU A 973 -3.54 4.35 -37.28
C GLU A 973 -4.12 5.68 -37.76
N TYR A 974 -5.04 6.21 -36.96
CA TYR A 974 -5.55 7.57 -37.08
C TYR A 974 -4.73 8.50 -36.18
N ARG A 975 -4.37 9.69 -36.70
CA ARG A 975 -3.68 10.74 -35.96
C ARG A 975 -4.35 12.09 -36.18
N ALA A 976 -4.55 12.85 -35.12
CA ALA A 976 -5.10 14.20 -35.19
C ALA A 976 -4.67 15.08 -34.01
N LYS A 977 -4.62 16.39 -34.23
CA LYS A 977 -4.26 17.36 -33.18
C LYS A 977 -5.48 17.80 -32.39
N ILE A 978 -5.30 17.96 -31.07
CA ILE A 978 -6.29 18.60 -30.21
C ILE A 978 -6.32 20.09 -30.51
N THR A 979 -7.47 20.60 -30.95
CA THR A 979 -7.68 22.02 -31.27
C THR A 979 -8.46 22.78 -30.20
N ARG A 980 -9.23 22.07 -29.37
CA ARG A 980 -10.01 22.65 -28.26
C ARG A 980 -10.23 21.62 -27.15
N ILE A 981 -10.32 22.09 -25.91
CA ILE A 981 -10.67 21.28 -24.74
C ILE A 981 -11.78 22.00 -23.95
N ASP A 982 -12.75 21.23 -23.47
CA ASP A 982 -13.69 21.60 -22.43
C ASP A 982 -13.50 20.65 -21.23
N ARG A 983 -12.81 21.15 -20.20
CA ARG A 983 -12.54 20.43 -18.95
C ARG A 983 -13.83 20.17 -18.14
N ALA A 984 -14.84 21.03 -18.29
CA ALA A 984 -16.08 20.88 -17.54
C ALA A 984 -16.94 19.75 -18.09
N THR A 985 -16.66 19.21 -19.28
CA THR A 985 -17.39 18.09 -19.89
C THR A 985 -16.47 16.94 -20.32
N GLU A 986 -15.17 17.02 -19.97
CA GLU A 986 -14.10 16.12 -20.42
C GLU A 986 -14.18 15.78 -21.90
N THR A 987 -14.30 16.86 -22.67
CA THR A 987 -14.53 16.80 -24.10
C THR A 987 -13.42 17.55 -24.83
N LEU A 988 -12.89 16.96 -25.90
CA LEU A 988 -11.87 17.60 -26.73
C LEU A 988 -12.28 17.57 -28.20
N THR A 989 -11.79 18.53 -28.99
CA THR A 989 -11.98 18.56 -30.44
C THR A 989 -10.67 18.20 -31.12
N VAL A 990 -10.72 17.28 -32.09
CA VAL A 990 -9.59 16.86 -32.92
C VAL A 990 -9.77 17.27 -34.38
N SER A 991 -8.67 17.51 -35.09
CA SER A 991 -8.65 17.73 -36.54
C SER A 991 -7.42 17.04 -37.18
N PRO A 992 -7.59 16.29 -38.29
CA PRO A 992 -8.82 16.06 -39.05
C PRO A 992 -9.82 15.12 -38.32
N ALA A 993 -11.04 14.97 -38.84
CA ALA A 993 -12.00 13.99 -38.31
C ALA A 993 -11.53 12.54 -38.56
N PRO A 994 -11.85 11.58 -37.67
CA PRO A 994 -11.57 10.17 -37.91
C PRO A 994 -12.39 9.64 -39.10
N PRO A 995 -11.86 8.71 -39.92
CA PRO A 995 -12.56 8.17 -41.09
C PRO A 995 -13.89 7.50 -40.75
N VAL A 996 -13.93 6.76 -39.64
CA VAL A 996 -15.14 6.07 -39.15
C VAL A 996 -15.39 6.50 -37.69
N PRO A 997 -16.01 7.68 -37.45
CA PRO A 997 -16.14 8.25 -36.10
C PRO A 997 -16.84 7.32 -35.09
N ALA A 998 -17.86 6.58 -35.53
CA ALA A 998 -18.60 5.66 -34.67
C ALA A 998 -17.73 4.51 -34.13
N ALA A 999 -16.70 4.10 -34.86
CA ALA A 999 -15.82 2.99 -34.46
C ALA A 999 -14.87 3.33 -33.30
N LEU A 1000 -14.71 4.62 -32.97
CA LEU A 1000 -13.92 5.03 -31.82
C LEU A 1000 -14.69 4.87 -30.50
N VAL A 1001 -16.03 4.82 -30.52
CA VAL A 1001 -16.82 4.71 -29.29
C VAL A 1001 -16.54 3.38 -28.60
N GLY A 1002 -16.15 3.44 -27.33
CA GLY A 1002 -15.74 2.30 -26.51
C GLY A 1002 -14.28 1.88 -26.69
N ALA A 1003 -13.55 2.46 -27.64
CA ALA A 1003 -12.16 2.14 -27.90
C ALA A 1003 -11.20 3.07 -27.12
N TYR A 1004 -9.97 2.62 -26.93
CA TYR A 1004 -8.92 3.41 -26.27
C TYR A 1004 -8.12 4.19 -27.31
N ALA A 1005 -8.12 5.52 -27.17
CA ALA A 1005 -7.25 6.42 -27.92
C ALA A 1005 -6.09 6.88 -27.03
N TYR A 1006 -4.93 7.09 -27.63
CA TYR A 1006 -3.74 7.58 -26.94
C TYR A 1006 -3.57 9.07 -27.16
N ILE A 1007 -3.51 9.83 -26.08
CA ILE A 1007 -3.12 11.25 -26.15
C ILE A 1007 -1.62 11.33 -25.90
N THR A 1008 -0.91 11.93 -26.86
CA THR A 1008 0.55 11.90 -26.93
C THR A 1008 1.14 13.30 -26.97
N SER A 1009 2.21 13.47 -26.22
CA SER A 1009 3.08 14.64 -26.21
C SER A 1009 4.52 14.19 -25.95
N PRO A 1010 5.55 15.05 -26.14
CA PRO A 1010 6.93 14.65 -25.90
C PRO A 1010 7.11 14.04 -24.49
N GLY A 1011 7.54 12.78 -24.43
CA GLY A 1011 7.74 12.04 -23.18
C GLY A 1011 6.49 11.49 -22.48
N ARG A 1012 5.28 11.70 -23.05
CA ARG A 1012 4.01 11.30 -22.44
C ARG A 1012 3.09 10.61 -23.45
N ARG A 1013 2.51 9.49 -23.04
CA ARG A 1013 1.44 8.78 -23.76
C ARG A 1013 0.41 8.29 -22.75
N VAL A 1014 -0.83 8.76 -22.88
CA VAL A 1014 -1.92 8.43 -21.95
C VAL A 1014 -3.07 7.77 -22.71
N GLY A 1015 -3.51 6.59 -22.27
CA GLY A 1015 -4.69 5.91 -22.81
C GLY A 1015 -6.00 6.47 -22.23
N ARG A 1016 -6.97 6.77 -23.10
CA ARG A 1016 -8.31 7.27 -22.71
C ARG A 1016 -9.40 6.54 -23.48
N LYS A 1017 -10.44 6.07 -22.80
CA LYS A 1017 -11.59 5.47 -23.47
C LYS A 1017 -12.48 6.57 -24.04
N VAL A 1018 -12.83 6.45 -25.33
CA VAL A 1018 -13.75 7.38 -25.98
C VAL A 1018 -15.18 6.95 -25.70
N LEU A 1019 -15.93 7.75 -24.94
CA LEU A 1019 -17.33 7.48 -24.58
C LEU A 1019 -18.35 7.98 -25.60
N GLY A 1020 -17.94 8.87 -26.50
CA GLY A 1020 -18.82 9.43 -27.52
C GLY A 1020 -18.05 10.26 -28.53
N VAL A 1021 -18.58 10.32 -29.75
CA VAL A 1021 -18.01 11.09 -30.87
C VAL A 1021 -19.10 11.89 -31.56
N GLU A 1022 -18.86 13.19 -31.75
CA GLU A 1022 -19.75 14.10 -32.46
C GLU A 1022 -18.96 14.75 -33.62
N PRO A 1023 -19.33 14.53 -34.89
CA PRO A 1023 -18.71 15.24 -36.01
C PRO A 1023 -18.92 16.75 -35.89
N VAL A 1024 -17.86 17.52 -36.14
CA VAL A 1024 -17.91 19.00 -36.19
C VAL A 1024 -17.23 19.49 -37.48
N PRO A 1025 -17.47 20.73 -37.94
CA PRO A 1025 -16.81 21.24 -39.13
C PRO A 1025 -15.28 21.11 -39.04
N GLY A 1026 -14.68 20.33 -39.95
CA GLY A 1026 -13.23 20.10 -40.02
C GLY A 1026 -12.64 19.16 -38.97
N GLY A 1027 -13.45 18.46 -38.18
CA GLY A 1027 -12.97 17.64 -37.07
C GLY A 1027 -14.01 16.75 -36.40
N ALA A 1028 -13.68 16.24 -35.23
CA ALA A 1028 -14.62 15.53 -34.37
C ALA A 1028 -14.43 15.95 -32.91
N ARG A 1029 -15.52 15.96 -32.16
CA ARG A 1029 -15.54 16.17 -30.72
C ARG A 1029 -15.62 14.82 -30.03
N LEU A 1030 -14.65 14.52 -29.17
CA LEU A 1030 -14.53 13.27 -28.42
C LEU A 1030 -14.84 13.54 -26.95
N ARG A 1031 -15.77 12.77 -26.38
CA ARG A 1031 -16.02 12.74 -24.93
C ARG A 1031 -15.25 11.58 -24.31
N LEU A 1032 -14.47 11.85 -23.27
CA LEU A 1032 -13.58 10.88 -22.63
C LEU A 1032 -14.14 10.39 -21.29
N ASP A 1033 -13.55 9.31 -20.79
CA ASP A 1033 -13.98 8.56 -19.61
C ASP A 1033 -13.66 9.21 -18.26
N LEU A 1034 -12.51 9.86 -18.15
CA LEU A 1034 -11.94 10.27 -16.86
C LEU A 1034 -11.68 11.79 -16.80
N ASP A 1035 -11.68 12.33 -15.57
CA ASP A 1035 -11.23 13.70 -15.28
C ASP A 1035 -9.77 13.88 -15.74
N SER A 1036 -9.50 14.96 -16.48
CA SER A 1036 -8.17 15.26 -16.98
C SER A 1036 -7.29 15.96 -15.97
N ARG A 1037 -7.85 16.54 -14.90
CA ARG A 1037 -7.08 17.10 -13.79
C ARG A 1037 -6.38 15.94 -13.07
N ILE A 1038 -5.06 16.01 -12.91
CA ILE A 1038 -4.18 15.03 -12.23
C ILE A 1038 -3.47 15.58 -10.98
N GLY A 1039 -3.68 16.84 -10.63
CA GLY A 1039 -3.19 17.40 -9.37
C GLY A 1039 -3.66 18.84 -9.15
N THR A 1040 -3.61 19.26 -7.89
CA THR A 1040 -4.01 20.59 -7.41
C THR A 1040 -2.96 21.08 -6.43
N GLY A 1041 -2.53 22.34 -6.54
CA GLY A 1041 -1.53 22.91 -5.65
C GLY A 1041 -1.80 24.35 -5.26
N ARG A 1042 -1.36 24.75 -4.07
CA ARG A 1042 -1.40 26.13 -3.59
C ARG A 1042 -0.10 26.84 -3.92
N VAL A 1043 -0.18 28.04 -4.49
CA VAL A 1043 0.98 28.87 -4.83
C VAL A 1043 1.55 29.50 -3.55
N THR A 1044 2.80 29.19 -3.23
CA THR A 1044 3.55 29.84 -2.13
C THR A 1044 4.60 30.83 -2.63
N GLY A 1045 4.85 30.84 -3.94
CA GLY A 1045 5.79 31.74 -4.60
C GLY A 1045 6.10 31.28 -6.01
N VAL A 1046 7.03 31.97 -6.68
CA VAL A 1046 7.47 31.62 -8.04
C VAL A 1046 8.98 31.88 -8.18
N ASP A 1047 9.62 31.16 -9.08
CA ASP A 1047 10.97 31.43 -9.61
C ASP A 1047 10.91 31.32 -11.15
N ASN A 1048 12.03 31.56 -11.85
CA ASN A 1048 12.09 31.25 -13.28
C ASN A 1048 11.77 29.76 -13.49
N PHE A 1049 10.81 29.48 -14.38
CA PHE A 1049 10.36 28.13 -14.73
C PHE A 1049 9.79 27.31 -13.56
N ALA A 1050 9.36 27.93 -12.46
CA ALA A 1050 8.81 27.20 -11.32
C ALA A 1050 7.71 27.97 -10.59
N VAL A 1051 6.61 27.27 -10.30
CA VAL A 1051 5.56 27.74 -9.39
C VAL A 1051 5.70 26.97 -8.08
N LYS A 1052 6.14 27.64 -7.02
CA LYS A 1052 6.42 27.04 -5.71
C LYS A 1052 5.12 26.66 -5.00
N THR A 1053 5.19 25.56 -4.26
CA THR A 1053 4.05 25.03 -3.50
C THR A 1053 4.53 24.26 -2.27
N ASP A 1054 3.76 24.34 -1.20
CA ASP A 1054 3.89 23.47 -0.01
C ASP A 1054 2.96 22.25 -0.05
N THR A 1055 2.13 22.15 -1.10
CA THR A 1055 1.14 21.09 -1.27
C THR A 1055 1.82 19.75 -1.60
N PRO A 1056 1.41 18.64 -0.97
CA PRO A 1056 1.95 17.33 -1.31
C PRO A 1056 1.39 16.80 -2.64
N PHE A 1057 2.29 16.30 -3.48
CA PHE A 1057 2.00 15.56 -4.72
C PHE A 1057 2.48 14.12 -4.54
N ILE A 1058 1.64 13.25 -3.97
CA ILE A 1058 2.04 11.89 -3.58
C ILE A 1058 2.44 11.05 -4.81
N LEU A 1059 1.81 11.32 -5.96
CA LEU A 1059 2.07 10.64 -7.23
C LEU A 1059 3.31 11.13 -7.97
N GLN A 1060 4.11 12.05 -7.40
CA GLN A 1060 5.35 12.54 -8.04
C GLN A 1060 6.32 11.40 -8.42
N GLY A 1061 7.29 11.71 -9.29
CA GLY A 1061 8.29 10.75 -9.73
C GLY A 1061 7.76 9.82 -10.82
N TYR A 1062 8.63 8.93 -11.29
CA TYR A 1062 8.32 7.94 -12.35
C TYR A 1062 7.68 8.57 -13.59
N ARG A 1063 8.01 9.83 -13.88
CA ARG A 1063 7.50 10.62 -15.01
C ARG A 1063 5.95 10.77 -15.04
N TYR A 1064 5.26 10.61 -13.91
CA TYR A 1064 3.79 10.71 -13.87
C TYR A 1064 3.26 12.07 -14.32
N TYR A 1065 3.96 13.16 -13.97
CA TYR A 1065 3.62 14.53 -14.37
C TYR A 1065 4.39 15.03 -15.61
N LEU A 1066 5.32 14.24 -16.17
CA LEU A 1066 6.10 14.65 -17.34
C LEU A 1066 5.18 14.94 -18.53
N GLY A 1067 5.29 16.13 -19.11
CA GLY A 1067 4.49 16.56 -20.25
C GLY A 1067 3.06 16.98 -19.91
N ALA A 1068 2.67 16.99 -18.63
CA ALA A 1068 1.37 17.49 -18.18
C ALA A 1068 1.26 19.03 -18.33
N ARG A 1069 0.08 19.60 -18.02
CA ARG A 1069 -0.23 21.02 -18.17
C ARG A 1069 -0.53 21.67 -16.83
N LEU A 1070 0.31 22.61 -16.41
CA LEU A 1070 0.07 23.51 -15.29
C LEU A 1070 -0.82 24.67 -15.74
N VAL A 1071 -1.94 24.88 -15.04
CA VAL A 1071 -2.94 25.90 -15.35
C VAL A 1071 -3.21 26.74 -14.10
N ASN A 1072 -3.25 28.06 -14.26
CA ASN A 1072 -3.51 28.97 -13.15
C ASN A 1072 -5.00 29.04 -12.77
N ALA A 1073 -5.31 29.71 -11.65
CA ALA A 1073 -6.66 29.75 -11.06
C ALA A 1073 -7.76 30.23 -12.02
N ASP A 1074 -7.48 31.25 -12.83
CA ASP A 1074 -8.44 31.84 -13.78
C ASP A 1074 -8.44 31.18 -15.17
N ARG A 1075 -7.57 30.18 -15.36
CA ARG A 1075 -7.40 29.40 -16.60
C ARG A 1075 -6.98 30.26 -17.80
N THR A 1076 -6.23 31.33 -17.58
CA THR A 1076 -5.69 32.19 -18.64
C THR A 1076 -4.25 31.87 -19.03
N ALA A 1077 -3.52 31.15 -18.17
CA ALA A 1077 -2.15 30.69 -18.43
C ALA A 1077 -2.06 29.16 -18.35
N GLU A 1078 -1.38 28.55 -19.33
CA GLU A 1078 -1.12 27.11 -19.40
C GLU A 1078 0.35 26.87 -19.79
N TYR A 1079 1.02 25.99 -19.05
CA TYR A 1079 2.43 25.64 -19.25
C TYR A 1079 2.63 24.12 -19.25
N ARG A 1080 3.43 23.59 -20.18
CA ARG A 1080 3.94 22.22 -20.10
C ARG A 1080 4.92 22.10 -18.93
N ILE A 1081 4.80 21.04 -18.14
CA ILE A 1081 5.68 20.77 -17.00
C ILE A 1081 6.51 19.51 -17.17
N THR A 1082 7.66 19.48 -16.48
CA THR A 1082 8.53 18.31 -16.38
C THR A 1082 8.23 17.47 -15.15
N GLU A 1083 7.76 18.10 -14.07
CA GLU A 1083 7.41 17.44 -12.81
C GLU A 1083 6.51 18.34 -11.94
N ALA A 1084 5.69 17.73 -11.07
CA ALA A 1084 5.07 18.40 -9.93
C ALA A 1084 5.71 17.85 -8.65
N ALA A 1085 6.79 18.50 -8.20
CA ALA A 1085 7.58 18.04 -7.08
C ALA A 1085 6.88 18.34 -5.74
N THR A 1086 6.66 17.29 -4.95
CA THR A 1086 5.95 17.35 -3.66
C THR A 1086 6.54 18.43 -2.76
N GLN A 1087 5.69 19.32 -2.25
CA GLN A 1087 6.05 20.38 -1.31
C GLN A 1087 7.27 21.23 -1.75
N LYS A 1088 7.45 21.37 -3.07
CA LYS A 1088 8.54 22.14 -3.68
C LYS A 1088 8.00 23.09 -4.73
N ALA A 1089 7.66 22.56 -5.91
CA ALA A 1089 7.20 23.35 -7.05
C ALA A 1089 6.62 22.49 -8.17
N ALA A 1090 5.73 23.07 -8.98
CA ALA A 1090 5.49 22.62 -10.35
C ALA A 1090 6.60 23.20 -11.25
N LEU A 1091 7.35 22.31 -11.90
CA LEU A 1091 8.52 22.66 -12.72
C LEU A 1091 8.13 22.77 -14.19
N ILE A 1092 8.20 23.99 -14.73
CA ILE A 1092 7.85 24.28 -16.12
C ILE A 1092 8.98 23.82 -17.05
N ASP A 1093 8.58 23.25 -18.18
CA ASP A 1093 9.50 22.87 -19.25
C ASP A 1093 10.07 24.13 -19.91
N GLN A 1094 11.36 24.39 -19.63
CA GLN A 1094 12.08 25.56 -20.12
C GLN A 1094 12.21 25.60 -21.65
N GLU A 1095 12.32 24.44 -22.31
CA GLU A 1095 12.44 24.39 -23.77
C GLU A 1095 11.10 24.72 -24.45
N ALA A 1096 9.99 24.26 -23.86
CA ALA A 1096 8.66 24.61 -24.34
C ALA A 1096 8.26 26.06 -24.03
N HIS A 1097 8.74 26.58 -22.89
CA HIS A 1097 8.27 27.85 -22.33
C HIS A 1097 9.42 28.75 -21.86
N PRO A 1098 10.33 29.17 -22.76
CA PRO A 1098 11.42 30.10 -22.41
C PRO A 1098 10.92 31.44 -21.86
N GLU A 1099 9.66 31.79 -22.09
CA GLU A 1099 8.99 33.00 -21.61
C GLU A 1099 8.54 32.95 -20.13
N ALA A 1100 8.58 31.78 -19.47
CA ALA A 1100 8.10 31.57 -18.10
C ALA A 1100 9.08 32.12 -17.03
N THR A 1101 9.36 33.42 -17.10
CA THR A 1101 10.19 34.15 -16.13
C THR A 1101 9.46 34.38 -14.81
N ALA A 1102 10.19 34.53 -13.71
CA ALA A 1102 9.63 34.79 -12.38
C ALA A 1102 8.69 36.01 -12.38
N ALA A 1103 9.04 37.08 -13.10
CA ALA A 1103 8.22 38.29 -13.20
C ALA A 1103 6.89 38.06 -13.93
N ARG A 1104 6.86 37.15 -14.90
CA ARG A 1104 5.64 36.76 -15.60
C ARG A 1104 4.79 35.85 -14.72
N LEU A 1105 5.40 34.79 -14.17
CA LEU A 1105 4.72 33.83 -13.31
C LEU A 1105 4.15 34.49 -12.06
N ALA A 1106 4.78 35.52 -11.50
CA ALA A 1106 4.23 36.26 -10.36
C ALA A 1106 2.90 36.96 -10.66
N LYS A 1107 2.64 37.30 -11.93
CA LYS A 1107 1.36 37.90 -12.37
C LYS A 1107 0.31 36.83 -12.64
N GLU A 1108 0.72 35.72 -13.25
CA GLU A 1108 -0.18 34.64 -13.67
C GLU A 1108 -0.54 33.67 -12.53
N PHE A 1109 0.38 33.51 -11.57
CA PHE A 1109 0.25 32.68 -10.36
C PHE A 1109 0.51 33.54 -9.10
N PRO A 1110 -0.44 34.38 -8.69
CA PRO A 1110 -0.30 35.16 -7.47
C PRO A 1110 -0.20 34.26 -6.23
N GLY A 1111 0.49 34.71 -5.18
CA GLY A 1111 0.57 33.98 -3.90
C GLY A 1111 -0.81 33.70 -3.31
N ASP A 1112 -0.93 32.58 -2.60
CA ASP A 1112 -2.16 32.06 -1.97
C ASP A 1112 -3.30 31.70 -2.95
N THR A 1113 -3.05 31.77 -4.27
CA THR A 1113 -3.96 31.21 -5.26
C THR A 1113 -3.71 29.72 -5.47
N TRP A 1114 -4.63 29.05 -6.17
CA TRP A 1114 -4.53 27.65 -6.52
C TRP A 1114 -4.18 27.47 -7.99
N PHE A 1115 -3.42 26.42 -8.31
CA PHE A 1115 -3.20 25.96 -9.67
C PHE A 1115 -3.66 24.51 -9.81
N GLU A 1116 -3.89 24.11 -11.05
CA GLU A 1116 -4.29 22.76 -11.42
C GLU A 1116 -3.30 22.17 -12.41
N VAL A 1117 -3.11 20.85 -12.36
CA VAL A 1117 -2.28 20.09 -13.30
C VAL A 1117 -3.19 19.17 -14.09
N TYR A 1118 -3.11 19.21 -15.42
CA TYR A 1118 -3.92 18.40 -16.33
C TYR A 1118 -3.09 17.44 -17.19
N ASP A 1119 -3.65 16.28 -17.54
CA ASP A 1119 -2.95 15.21 -18.27
C ASP A 1119 -2.50 15.60 -19.69
N TYR A 1120 -3.27 16.43 -20.38
CA TYR A 1120 -3.09 16.79 -21.80
C TYR A 1120 -3.60 18.21 -22.06
N GLY A 1121 -3.13 18.85 -23.12
CA GLY A 1121 -3.50 20.21 -23.53
C GLY A 1121 -3.76 20.35 -25.04
N VAL A 1122 -4.10 21.58 -25.47
CA VAL A 1122 -4.22 21.90 -26.90
C VAL A 1122 -2.87 21.70 -27.59
N GLY A 1123 -2.88 21.16 -28.81
CA GLY A 1123 -1.67 20.85 -29.59
C GLY A 1123 -1.08 19.45 -29.37
N ASP A 1124 -1.50 18.74 -28.30
CA ASP A 1124 -1.19 17.32 -28.15
C ASP A 1124 -1.90 16.50 -29.25
N GLU A 1125 -1.38 15.32 -29.54
CA GLU A 1125 -1.87 14.47 -30.63
C GLU A 1125 -2.65 13.27 -30.10
N VAL A 1126 -3.84 13.06 -30.66
CA VAL A 1126 -4.64 11.86 -30.47
C VAL A 1126 -4.22 10.83 -31.52
N VAL A 1127 -3.82 9.65 -31.05
CA VAL A 1127 -3.39 8.51 -31.85
C VAL A 1127 -4.31 7.32 -31.56
N TYR A 1128 -4.87 6.71 -32.59
CA TYR A 1128 -5.71 5.54 -32.48
C TYR A 1128 -5.24 4.44 -33.46
N PRO A 1129 -4.61 3.37 -32.96
CA PRO A 1129 -4.22 2.23 -33.80
C PRO A 1129 -5.45 1.58 -34.42
N HIS A 1130 -5.47 1.44 -35.75
CA HIS A 1130 -6.58 0.77 -36.42
C HIS A 1130 -6.56 -0.72 -36.08
N ARG A 1131 -7.73 -1.30 -35.91
CA ARG A 1131 -7.91 -2.74 -35.81
C ARG A 1131 -8.89 -3.24 -36.86
N VAL A 1132 -8.63 -4.45 -37.33
CA VAL A 1132 -9.51 -5.23 -38.17
C VAL A 1132 -9.61 -6.64 -37.58
N SER A 1133 -10.83 -7.16 -37.58
CA SER A 1133 -11.14 -8.55 -37.25
C SER A 1133 -12.07 -9.10 -38.33
N VAL A 1134 -11.70 -10.26 -38.87
CA VAL A 1134 -12.50 -11.01 -39.83
C VAL A 1134 -12.66 -12.42 -39.28
N VAL A 1135 -13.87 -12.80 -38.91
CA VAL A 1135 -14.14 -14.10 -38.25
C VAL A 1135 -15.20 -14.86 -39.02
N ARG A 1136 -14.91 -16.14 -39.31
CA ARG A 1136 -15.85 -17.05 -39.96
C ARG A 1136 -16.84 -17.59 -38.93
N ALA A 1137 -18.12 -17.34 -39.15
CA ALA A 1137 -19.23 -17.93 -38.41
C ALA A 1137 -19.47 -19.39 -38.82
N GLU A 1138 -20.21 -20.13 -37.97
CA GLU A 1138 -20.54 -21.55 -38.20
C GLU A 1138 -21.32 -21.79 -39.49
N ASP A 1139 -22.14 -20.84 -39.92
CA ASP A 1139 -22.90 -20.90 -41.17
C ASP A 1139 -22.07 -20.55 -42.43
N GLY A 1140 -20.76 -20.38 -42.26
CA GLY A 1140 -19.81 -20.04 -43.31
C GLY A 1140 -19.80 -18.57 -43.74
N ALA A 1141 -20.60 -17.70 -43.11
CA ALA A 1141 -20.49 -16.25 -43.31
C ALA A 1141 -19.26 -15.70 -42.57
N TYR A 1142 -18.72 -14.57 -43.03
CA TYR A 1142 -17.64 -13.85 -42.38
C TYR A 1142 -18.17 -12.56 -41.77
N THR A 1143 -17.88 -12.33 -40.49
CA THR A 1143 -18.12 -11.06 -39.81
C THR A 1143 -16.87 -10.21 -39.93
N VAL A 1144 -17.01 -8.98 -40.39
CA VAL A 1144 -15.92 -8.00 -40.50
C VAL A 1144 -16.19 -6.84 -39.55
N GLU A 1145 -15.27 -6.62 -38.62
CA GLU A 1145 -15.25 -5.47 -37.72
C GLU A 1145 -13.97 -4.68 -38.00
N ALA A 1146 -14.09 -3.39 -38.30
CA ALA A 1146 -12.96 -2.53 -38.63
C ALA A 1146 -13.16 -1.10 -38.15
N THR A 1147 -12.06 -0.44 -37.79
CA THR A 1147 -12.09 0.96 -37.30
C THR A 1147 -11.69 2.01 -38.33
N ALA A 1148 -11.47 1.56 -39.56
CA ALA A 1148 -11.22 2.36 -40.75
C ALA A 1148 -11.84 1.63 -41.95
N GLU A 1149 -11.87 2.30 -43.09
CA GLU A 1149 -12.22 1.63 -44.35
C GLU A 1149 -11.21 0.50 -44.62
N VAL A 1150 -11.73 -0.68 -44.95
CA VAL A 1150 -10.94 -1.90 -45.12
C VAL A 1150 -11.35 -2.61 -46.40
N THR A 1151 -10.36 -3.11 -47.14
CA THR A 1151 -10.58 -4.09 -48.21
C THR A 1151 -10.32 -5.47 -47.64
N VAL A 1152 -11.26 -6.40 -47.83
CA VAL A 1152 -11.14 -7.80 -47.36
C VAL A 1152 -11.27 -8.72 -48.56
N ASP A 1153 -10.28 -9.60 -48.73
CA ASP A 1153 -10.24 -10.62 -49.76
C ASP A 1153 -10.54 -11.98 -49.09
N LEU A 1154 -11.64 -12.65 -49.47
CA LEU A 1154 -12.20 -13.86 -48.83
C LEU A 1154 -12.38 -15.02 -49.83
N PRO A 1155 -12.56 -16.28 -49.36
CA PRO A 1155 -12.87 -17.42 -50.23
C PRO A 1155 -14.10 -17.18 -51.13
N ALA A 1156 -14.06 -17.74 -52.34
CA ALA A 1156 -15.14 -17.61 -53.31
C ALA A 1156 -16.49 -18.08 -52.75
N GLY A 1157 -17.54 -17.27 -52.93
CA GLY A 1157 -18.88 -17.54 -52.38
C GLY A 1157 -19.08 -17.15 -50.91
N ALA A 1158 -18.08 -16.53 -50.27
CA ALA A 1158 -18.21 -16.00 -48.90
C ALA A 1158 -19.33 -14.96 -48.80
N ARG A 1159 -20.14 -15.08 -47.73
CA ARG A 1159 -21.15 -14.08 -47.35
C ARG A 1159 -20.57 -13.17 -46.28
N VAL A 1160 -20.64 -11.85 -46.44
CA VAL A 1160 -20.08 -10.89 -45.47
C VAL A 1160 -21.18 -10.24 -44.65
N ARG A 1161 -20.99 -10.20 -43.32
CA ARG A 1161 -21.76 -9.40 -42.37
C ARG A 1161 -20.84 -8.30 -41.84
N GLN A 1162 -21.07 -7.05 -42.24
CA GLN A 1162 -20.29 -5.92 -41.75
C GLN A 1162 -20.96 -5.35 -40.50
N ARG A 1163 -20.15 -5.08 -39.47
CA ARG A 1163 -20.62 -4.52 -38.20
C ARG A 1163 -19.88 -3.25 -37.83
#